data_AF-A0A6C0FAE8-F1
#
_entry.id   AF-A0A6C0FAE8-F1
#
_cell.length_a   1.000
_cell.length_b   1.000
_cell.length_c   1.000
_cell.angle_alpha   90.00
_cell.angle_beta   90.00
_cell.angle_gamma   90.00
#
_symmetry.space_group_name_H-M   'P 1'
#
loop_
_entity.id
_entity.type
_entity.pdbx_description
1 polymer ?
#
loop_
_entity_poly.entity_id
_entity_poly.type
_entity_poly.pdbx_seq_one_letter_code
_entity_poly.pdbx_strand_id
1 'polypeptide(L)'
;MSVEYLNSQTPESGTEPDSRPLNMSKAIVESFRSNTSLTSILDIAKDLIRTSNIHPTPFELEKLEYILVEMISHKDFEHTPLTNLLTSLHNRRNVIPTPYDQREIECIRRRRVRDSIDIKILDGTSKIHDNQRISAAKINAELMHPTTLFVLLVALTQSGKTGTMSALIRQYLLEPHNFTPVKHIIIITGLSDKDWRAQMEVRIAIDIRILHRNEINDKFIEELSQMRNVLLIFDEIQVACKDTQTLSKLFVKAGLQDLDSLFERDIKCVEFSATPDGALYNLSNKFWKNHTKIIKGEPGPGYTSLFDLYDQGRVLESKDLRGFDNDYSKSKKNRYFNHSAENTKKETLLHIQEIKEKINSFDSYRYHLFRIHGGDTQVNLNLGRIFGINDYNYLEYNQHGDIKNLNAVLSTPPEKHTFILIKEKLRCAATLVKTHIGVLYERYSLNPSDSVNVQGLAGRNTGYDVNKDSIVYTNVDSILRYRQLWDSDFLDNSLPWISSSTYRKNDETHGKDTFNHPRLFITNYIDNRKERYIIFTDFSDIVADFHSHFIPNSLPNNVRGPKKRKPITSDLSLHKGFYDAAIKKITKVWSENEMKPSTWVGVTNNHYRLYPCYTDINDINTLKWYLISKNLKPEKSMAFD
;
A
#
# COMPACT_ATOMS: atom_id res chain seq x y z
N MET A 1 -49.50 -18.98 -22.43
CA MET A 1 -49.86 -19.78 -21.24
C MET A 1 -49.14 -19.16 -20.06
N SER A 2 -49.74 -18.55 -19.05
CA SER A 2 -51.07 -17.99 -18.82
C SER A 2 -50.82 -17.05 -17.62
N VAL A 3 -51.28 -15.81 -17.76
CA VAL A 3 -51.44 -14.84 -16.67
C VAL A 3 -52.61 -15.34 -15.82
N GLU A 4 -52.48 -15.37 -14.49
CA GLU A 4 -53.53 -15.15 -13.46
C GLU A 4 -53.22 -15.85 -12.12
N TYR A 5 -53.79 -15.29 -11.05
CA TYR A 5 -53.67 -15.59 -9.60
C TYR A 5 -52.42 -14.99 -8.92
N LEU A 6 -52.49 -14.00 -8.01
CA LEU A 6 -53.56 -13.55 -7.12
C LEU A 6 -53.40 -12.06 -6.76
N ASN A 7 -54.46 -11.29 -6.99
CA ASN A 7 -54.76 -10.07 -6.24
C ASN A 7 -55.83 -10.42 -5.20
N SER A 8 -55.51 -10.32 -3.92
CA SER A 8 -56.48 -9.95 -2.88
C SER A 8 -55.74 -9.67 -1.57
N GLN A 9 -55.76 -8.38 -1.18
CA GLN A 9 -55.95 -7.87 0.19
C GLN A 9 -55.21 -6.53 0.34
N THR A 10 -55.94 -5.44 0.12
CA THR A 10 -55.69 -4.17 0.81
C THR A 10 -56.24 -4.25 2.23
N PRO A 11 -55.51 -3.72 3.20
CA PRO A 11 -56.15 -2.88 4.22
C PRO A 11 -55.46 -1.51 4.31
N GLU A 12 -56.32 -0.51 4.16
CA GLU A 12 -56.45 0.71 4.98
C GLU A 12 -55.25 1.64 5.23
N SER A 13 -55.56 2.91 4.97
CA SER A 13 -54.88 4.14 5.34
C SER A 13 -54.10 4.11 6.67
N GLY A 14 -52.82 4.43 6.59
CA GLY A 14 -51.96 4.77 7.73
C GLY A 14 -51.00 5.91 7.33
N THR A 15 -51.01 6.96 8.13
CA THR A 15 -50.30 8.25 8.02
C THR A 15 -48.82 8.17 7.61
N GLU A 16 -48.37 9.17 6.83
CA GLU A 16 -46.97 9.44 6.49
C GLU A 16 -46.04 9.35 7.73
N PRO A 17 -44.86 8.74 7.64
CA PRO A 17 -43.86 8.85 8.69
C PRO A 17 -43.21 10.24 8.64
N ASP A 18 -43.47 11.04 9.68
CA ASP A 18 -42.87 12.35 9.92
C ASP A 18 -41.33 12.25 9.91
N SER A 19 -40.71 12.70 8.81
CA SER A 19 -39.27 12.65 8.58
C SER A 19 -38.54 13.78 9.29
N ARG A 20 -38.66 13.86 10.62
CA ARG A 20 -37.84 14.76 11.44
C ARG A 20 -36.68 13.99 12.08
N PRO A 21 -35.43 14.48 11.98
CA PRO A 21 -34.31 13.85 12.66
C PRO A 21 -34.56 13.94 14.17
N LEU A 22 -34.84 12.81 14.80
CA LEU A 22 -34.98 12.73 16.24
C LEU A 22 -33.62 13.12 16.84
N ASN A 23 -33.58 14.25 17.55
CA ASN A 23 -32.39 14.75 18.22
C ASN A 23 -32.09 13.83 19.42
N MET A 24 -31.44 12.70 19.12
CA MET A 24 -31.27 11.51 19.96
C MET A 24 -30.61 11.83 21.32
N SER A 25 -29.74 12.84 21.36
CA SER A 25 -29.14 13.34 22.61
C SER A 25 -30.16 14.05 23.50
N LYS A 26 -31.14 14.74 22.93
CA LYS A 26 -32.09 15.57 23.67
C LYS A 26 -33.18 14.73 24.36
N ALA A 27 -33.72 13.72 23.67
CA ALA A 27 -34.75 12.83 24.23
C ALA A 27 -34.22 11.97 25.39
N ILE A 28 -32.98 11.47 25.29
CA ILE A 28 -32.33 10.71 26.36
C ILE A 28 -32.03 11.65 27.55
N VAL A 29 -31.48 12.84 27.31
CA VAL A 29 -31.22 13.83 28.36
C VAL A 29 -32.50 14.31 29.05
N GLU A 30 -33.61 14.49 28.32
CA GLU A 30 -34.92 14.86 28.89
C GLU A 30 -35.57 13.70 29.69
N SER A 31 -35.37 12.44 29.28
CA SER A 31 -35.80 11.25 30.04
C SER A 31 -35.01 11.05 31.35
N PHE A 32 -33.71 11.37 31.34
CA PHE A 32 -32.87 11.35 32.57
C PHE A 32 -33.25 12.50 33.53
N ARG A 33 -33.64 13.67 33.00
CA ARG A 33 -34.11 14.80 33.82
C ARG A 33 -35.48 14.58 34.46
N SER A 34 -36.26 13.61 33.98
CA SER A 34 -37.62 13.32 34.44
C SER A 34 -37.73 12.17 35.45
N ASN A 35 -36.61 11.72 36.06
CA ASN A 35 -36.59 10.67 37.09
C ASN A 35 -37.19 9.32 36.63
N THR A 36 -37.00 8.97 35.36
CA THR A 36 -37.46 7.69 34.81
C THR A 36 -36.60 6.52 35.35
N SER A 37 -37.20 5.35 35.59
CA SER A 37 -36.48 4.20 36.16
C SER A 37 -35.42 3.65 35.19
N LEU A 38 -34.41 2.97 35.76
CA LEU A 38 -33.28 2.37 35.05
C LEU A 38 -33.71 1.42 33.92
N THR A 39 -34.78 0.67 34.16
CA THR A 39 -35.41 -0.22 33.20
C THR A 39 -35.98 0.56 32.01
N SER A 40 -36.68 1.66 32.28
CA SER A 40 -37.24 2.51 31.21
C SER A 40 -36.17 3.16 30.34
N ILE A 41 -35.01 3.51 30.88
CA ILE A 41 -33.89 4.10 30.12
C ILE A 41 -33.25 3.04 29.21
N LEU A 42 -33.08 1.82 29.73
CA LEU A 42 -32.57 0.69 28.97
C LEU A 42 -33.55 0.32 27.83
N ASP A 43 -34.85 0.35 28.12
CA ASP A 43 -35.90 0.08 27.15
C ASP A 43 -35.97 1.18 26.08
N ILE A 44 -35.84 2.46 26.45
CA ILE A 44 -35.74 3.59 25.49
C ILE A 44 -34.50 3.45 24.61
N ALA A 45 -33.35 3.08 25.18
CA ALA A 45 -32.13 2.84 24.40
C ALA A 45 -32.29 1.65 23.44
N LYS A 46 -32.90 0.55 23.91
CA LYS A 46 -33.20 -0.64 23.09
C LYS A 46 -34.21 -0.34 21.99
N ASP A 47 -35.25 0.45 22.26
CA ASP A 47 -36.23 0.88 21.25
C ASP A 47 -35.66 1.90 20.27
N LEU A 48 -34.79 2.82 20.69
CA LEU A 48 -34.05 3.72 19.80
C LEU A 48 -33.07 2.95 18.90
N ILE A 49 -32.42 1.90 19.42
CA ILE A 49 -31.58 1.00 18.63
C ILE A 49 -32.42 0.19 17.63
N ARG A 50 -33.59 -0.31 18.05
CA ARG A 50 -34.53 -1.02 17.15
C ARG A 50 -35.08 -0.13 16.04
N THR A 51 -35.39 1.12 16.34
CA THR A 51 -35.97 2.08 15.39
C THR A 51 -34.93 2.72 14.45
N SER A 52 -33.64 2.63 14.78
CA SER A 52 -32.55 3.21 13.96
C SER A 52 -31.98 2.28 12.87
N ASN A 53 -32.57 1.10 12.63
CA ASN A 53 -32.02 0.06 11.72
C ASN A 53 -30.57 -0.35 12.07
N ILE A 54 -30.20 -0.22 13.34
CA ILE A 54 -28.88 -0.56 13.87
C ILE A 54 -28.95 -1.98 14.46
N HIS A 55 -28.17 -2.93 13.89
CA HIS A 55 -27.97 -4.27 14.47
C HIS A 55 -26.64 -4.33 15.24
N PRO A 56 -26.61 -4.08 16.56
CA PRO A 56 -25.41 -4.27 17.36
C PRO A 56 -25.11 -5.76 17.56
N THR A 57 -23.83 -6.12 17.60
CA THR A 57 -23.37 -7.46 17.99
C THR A 57 -23.66 -7.73 19.47
N PRO A 58 -23.74 -9.00 19.92
CA PRO A 58 -23.96 -9.34 21.33
C PRO A 58 -22.94 -8.70 22.28
N PHE A 59 -21.67 -8.61 21.86
CA PHE A 59 -20.60 -7.96 22.64
C PHE A 59 -20.80 -6.44 22.77
N GLU A 60 -21.35 -5.78 21.75
CA GLU A 60 -21.64 -4.35 21.77
C GLU A 60 -22.84 -4.03 22.66
N LEU A 61 -23.84 -4.91 22.71
CA LEU A 61 -24.96 -4.82 23.65
C LEU A 61 -24.48 -4.95 25.10
N GLU A 62 -23.61 -5.92 25.37
CA GLU A 62 -23.03 -6.14 26.70
C GLU A 62 -22.18 -4.94 27.16
N LYS A 63 -21.40 -4.35 26.24
CA LYS A 63 -20.60 -3.14 26.51
C LYS A 63 -21.46 -1.88 26.70
N LEU A 64 -22.56 -1.76 25.96
CA LEU A 64 -23.56 -0.69 26.14
C LEU A 64 -24.22 -0.79 27.52
N GLU A 65 -24.62 -2.00 27.92
CA GLU A 65 -25.19 -2.25 29.24
C GLU A 65 -24.18 -1.92 30.35
N TYR A 66 -22.91 -2.31 30.20
CA TYR A 66 -21.85 -1.97 31.16
C TYR A 66 -21.61 -0.46 31.30
N ILE A 67 -21.52 0.26 30.17
CA ILE A 67 -21.29 1.71 30.16
C ILE A 67 -22.50 2.46 30.75
N LEU A 68 -23.73 2.02 30.44
CA LEU A 68 -24.93 2.59 31.03
C LEU A 68 -24.94 2.41 32.55
N VAL A 69 -24.55 1.24 33.05
CA VAL A 69 -24.41 0.94 34.49
C VAL A 69 -23.34 1.83 35.15
N GLU A 70 -22.18 2.03 34.53
CA GLU A 70 -21.15 2.94 35.05
C GLU A 70 -21.61 4.40 35.09
N MET A 71 -22.31 4.87 34.05
CA MET A 71 -22.83 6.25 33.99
C MET A 71 -23.84 6.55 35.09
N ILE A 72 -24.67 5.56 35.43
CA ILE A 72 -25.62 5.66 36.54
C ILE A 72 -24.89 5.73 37.89
N SER A 73 -23.71 5.12 37.98
CA SER A 73 -22.92 5.03 39.21
C SER A 73 -22.12 6.30 39.53
N HIS A 74 -21.75 7.10 38.52
CA HIS A 74 -20.75 8.17 38.71
C HIS A 74 -21.25 9.63 38.63
N LYS A 75 -22.52 9.91 38.29
CA LYS A 75 -23.17 11.25 38.34
C LYS A 75 -22.45 12.46 37.68
N ASP A 76 -21.30 12.31 37.03
CA ASP A 76 -20.62 13.37 36.28
C ASP A 76 -20.79 13.14 34.77
N PHE A 77 -21.56 14.01 34.12
CA PHE A 77 -22.07 13.82 32.75
C PHE A 77 -21.35 14.63 31.67
N GLU A 78 -20.47 15.57 32.00
CA GLU A 78 -20.02 16.56 31.01
C GLU A 78 -18.89 16.10 30.07
N HIS A 79 -18.26 14.93 30.31
CA HIS A 79 -17.19 14.41 29.44
C HIS A 79 -17.25 12.88 29.23
N THR A 80 -18.45 12.32 29.07
CA THR A 80 -18.63 10.85 29.12
C THR A 80 -18.17 10.09 27.86
N PRO A 81 -17.69 8.84 28.03
CA PRO A 81 -17.41 7.86 26.96
C PRO A 81 -18.56 7.61 26.00
N LEU A 82 -19.81 7.92 26.41
CA LEU A 82 -20.99 7.78 25.58
C LEU A 82 -20.97 8.69 24.35
N THR A 83 -20.44 9.91 24.45
CA THR A 83 -20.30 10.79 23.28
C THR A 83 -19.29 10.23 22.29
N ASN A 84 -18.17 9.64 22.77
CA ASN A 84 -17.20 8.95 21.93
C ASN A 84 -17.73 7.62 21.36
N LEU A 85 -18.55 6.90 22.13
CA LEU A 85 -19.21 5.68 21.68
C LEU A 85 -20.31 5.99 20.66
N LEU A 86 -21.10 7.05 20.88
CA LEU A 86 -22.10 7.56 19.96
C LEU A 86 -21.43 8.10 18.70
N THR A 87 -20.30 8.81 18.77
CA THR A 87 -19.47 9.16 17.59
C THR A 87 -18.92 7.91 16.90
N SER A 88 -18.52 6.87 17.64
CA SER A 88 -18.11 5.58 17.04
C SER A 88 -19.27 4.81 16.40
N LEU A 89 -20.49 4.99 16.90
CA LEU A 89 -21.74 4.51 16.32
C LEU A 89 -22.24 5.43 15.19
N HIS A 90 -21.85 6.71 15.18
CA HIS A 90 -22.17 7.73 14.17
C HIS A 90 -21.26 7.62 12.95
N ASN A 91 -20.01 7.15 13.14
CA ASN A 91 -19.08 6.75 12.08
C ASN A 91 -19.50 5.44 11.37
N ARG A 92 -20.78 5.06 11.50
CA ARG A 92 -21.41 4.13 10.57
C ARG A 92 -21.41 4.79 9.21
N ARG A 93 -20.70 4.14 8.29
CA ARG A 93 -20.69 4.40 6.86
C ARG A 93 -22.14 4.44 6.33
N ASN A 94 -22.72 5.64 6.25
CA ASN A 94 -24.02 5.83 5.64
C ASN A 94 -23.82 5.85 4.13
N VAL A 95 -24.15 4.75 3.44
CA VAL A 95 -24.29 4.78 1.98
C VAL A 95 -25.32 5.85 1.66
N ILE A 96 -24.90 6.92 1.01
CA ILE A 96 -25.75 8.11 0.87
C ILE A 96 -26.86 7.78 -0.13
N PRO A 97 -28.15 7.91 0.24
CA PRO A 97 -29.26 7.58 -0.64
C PRO A 97 -29.18 8.38 -1.94
N THR A 98 -29.27 7.68 -3.07
CA THR A 98 -29.38 8.33 -4.38
C THR A 98 -30.85 8.72 -4.62
N PRO A 99 -31.15 9.94 -5.13
CA PRO A 99 -32.52 10.34 -5.48
C PRO A 99 -33.22 9.30 -6.37
N TYR A 100 -34.52 9.09 -6.17
CA TYR A 100 -35.29 8.00 -6.81
C TYR A 100 -35.12 7.98 -8.35
N ASP A 101 -35.30 9.14 -9.01
CA ASP A 101 -35.19 9.25 -10.47
C ASP A 101 -33.77 8.95 -10.98
N GLN A 102 -32.75 9.30 -10.19
CA GLN A 102 -31.36 8.98 -10.50
C GLN A 102 -31.07 7.49 -10.25
N ARG A 103 -31.79 6.85 -9.32
CA ARG A 103 -31.63 5.45 -8.96
C ARG A 103 -32.06 4.52 -10.08
N GLU A 104 -33.16 4.81 -10.79
CA GLU A 104 -33.60 3.98 -11.91
C GLU A 104 -32.61 4.00 -13.07
N ILE A 105 -32.18 5.20 -13.49
CA ILE A 105 -31.16 5.37 -14.54
C ILE A 105 -29.88 4.64 -14.13
N GLU A 106 -29.50 4.75 -12.86
CA GLU A 106 -28.29 4.10 -12.37
C GLU A 106 -28.47 2.58 -12.29
N CYS A 107 -29.63 2.04 -11.92
CA CYS A 107 -29.92 0.61 -12.02
C CYS A 107 -29.75 0.07 -13.44
N ILE A 108 -30.19 0.84 -14.46
CA ILE A 108 -29.98 0.49 -15.87
C ILE A 108 -28.48 0.48 -16.21
N ARG A 109 -27.72 1.50 -15.77
CA ARG A 109 -26.26 1.54 -15.97
C ARG A 109 -25.55 0.38 -15.29
N ARG A 110 -25.87 0.10 -14.01
CA ARG A 110 -25.31 -1.04 -13.27
C ARG A 110 -25.58 -2.36 -14.00
N ARG A 111 -26.80 -2.55 -14.53
CA ARG A 111 -27.14 -3.72 -15.35
C ARG A 111 -26.28 -3.80 -16.62
N ARG A 112 -26.21 -2.71 -17.40
CA ARG A 112 -25.40 -2.62 -18.62
C ARG A 112 -23.93 -2.99 -18.39
N VAL A 113 -23.33 -2.51 -17.30
CA VAL A 113 -21.95 -2.87 -16.92
C VAL A 113 -21.83 -4.36 -16.68
N ARG A 114 -22.73 -4.95 -15.87
CA ARG A 114 -22.71 -6.40 -15.59
C ARG A 114 -22.90 -7.24 -16.84
N ASP A 115 -23.86 -6.87 -17.69
CA ASP A 115 -24.12 -7.57 -18.95
C ASP A 115 -22.89 -7.50 -19.87
N SER A 116 -22.17 -6.37 -19.89
CA SER A 116 -20.93 -6.25 -20.67
C SER A 116 -19.81 -7.17 -20.16
N ILE A 117 -19.75 -7.42 -18.86
CA ILE A 117 -18.81 -8.40 -18.28
C ILE A 117 -19.22 -9.80 -18.70
N ASP A 118 -20.51 -10.13 -18.59
CA ASP A 118 -21.03 -11.45 -18.95
C ASP A 118 -20.84 -11.75 -20.45
N ILE A 119 -21.07 -10.78 -21.33
CA ILE A 119 -20.78 -10.89 -22.77
C ILE A 119 -19.30 -11.18 -23.02
N LYS A 120 -18.39 -10.43 -22.39
CA LYS A 120 -16.93 -10.65 -22.52
C LYS A 120 -16.48 -12.02 -22.01
N ILE A 121 -17.21 -12.60 -21.05
CA ILE A 121 -16.94 -13.96 -20.58
C ILE A 121 -17.42 -14.98 -21.63
N LEU A 122 -18.62 -14.76 -22.18
CA LEU A 122 -19.23 -15.66 -23.17
C LEU A 122 -18.49 -15.67 -24.51
N ASP A 123 -17.97 -14.52 -24.96
CA ASP A 123 -17.22 -14.39 -26.21
C ASP A 123 -15.72 -14.76 -26.08
N GLY A 124 -15.27 -15.06 -24.86
CA GLY A 124 -13.88 -15.45 -24.57
C GLY A 124 -12.88 -14.30 -24.47
N THR A 125 -13.31 -13.03 -24.60
CA THR A 125 -12.46 -11.85 -24.44
C THR A 125 -11.90 -11.74 -23.03
N SER A 126 -12.68 -12.14 -22.03
CA SER A 126 -12.29 -12.14 -20.61
C SER A 126 -12.54 -13.51 -19.99
N LYS A 127 -11.45 -14.17 -19.56
CA LYS A 127 -11.54 -15.45 -18.86
C LYS A 127 -11.52 -15.23 -17.35
N ILE A 128 -12.67 -15.42 -16.70
CA ILE A 128 -12.79 -15.36 -15.24
C ILE A 128 -12.87 -16.77 -14.67
N HIS A 129 -11.83 -17.18 -13.95
CA HIS A 129 -11.74 -18.48 -13.28
C HIS A 129 -12.42 -18.47 -11.90
N ASP A 130 -12.77 -19.64 -11.37
CA ASP A 130 -13.47 -19.75 -10.09
C ASP A 130 -12.67 -19.16 -8.91
N ASN A 131 -11.35 -19.36 -8.88
CA ASN A 131 -10.49 -18.76 -7.87
C ASN A 131 -10.58 -17.22 -7.86
N GLN A 132 -10.74 -16.60 -9.03
CA GLN A 132 -10.91 -15.16 -9.15
C GLN A 132 -12.29 -14.70 -8.65
N ARG A 133 -13.35 -15.49 -8.89
CA ARG A 133 -14.69 -15.24 -8.34
C ARG A 133 -14.71 -15.36 -6.82
N ILE A 134 -13.98 -16.33 -6.27
CA ILE A 134 -13.83 -16.53 -4.82
C ILE A 134 -13.07 -15.36 -4.19
N SER A 135 -11.94 -14.95 -4.78
CA SER A 135 -11.21 -13.76 -4.29
C SER A 135 -12.06 -12.49 -4.36
N ALA A 136 -12.82 -12.30 -5.44
CA ALA A 136 -13.76 -11.19 -5.57
C ALA A 136 -14.83 -11.20 -4.48
N ALA A 137 -15.40 -12.37 -4.18
CA ALA A 137 -16.42 -12.50 -3.14
C ALA A 137 -15.87 -12.18 -1.76
N LYS A 138 -14.64 -12.61 -1.45
CA LYS A 138 -13.94 -12.25 -0.20
C LYS A 138 -13.71 -10.75 -0.09
N ILE A 139 -13.23 -10.10 -1.16
CA ILE A 139 -13.06 -8.64 -1.18
C ILE A 139 -14.41 -7.95 -0.98
N ASN A 140 -15.44 -8.35 -1.71
CA ASN A 140 -16.77 -7.74 -1.63
C ASN A 140 -17.35 -7.84 -0.22
N ALA A 141 -17.23 -9.01 0.44
CA ALA A 141 -17.66 -9.19 1.82
C ALA A 141 -16.95 -8.22 2.79
N GLU A 142 -15.64 -8.05 2.65
CA GLU A 142 -14.88 -7.09 3.47
C GLU A 142 -15.27 -5.64 3.19
N LEU A 143 -15.57 -5.28 1.94
CA LEU A 143 -16.05 -3.95 1.57
C LEU A 143 -17.45 -3.63 2.10
N MET A 144 -18.28 -4.66 2.37
CA MET A 144 -19.58 -4.48 3.01
C MET A 144 -19.45 -4.25 4.52
N HIS A 145 -18.29 -4.57 5.11
CA HIS A 145 -18.09 -4.32 6.53
C HIS A 145 -18.01 -2.80 6.79
N PRO A 146 -18.76 -2.26 7.78
CA PRO A 146 -18.88 -0.80 7.98
C PRO A 146 -17.57 -0.06 8.24
N THR A 147 -16.58 -0.75 8.82
CA THR A 147 -15.30 -0.14 9.21
C THR A 147 -14.20 -0.26 8.15
N THR A 148 -14.36 -1.14 7.15
CA THR A 148 -13.29 -1.45 6.20
C THR A 148 -13.17 -0.35 5.14
N LEU A 149 -11.98 0.24 5.01
CA LEU A 149 -11.67 1.28 4.04
C LEU A 149 -10.73 0.78 2.96
N PHE A 150 -9.73 -0.03 3.32
CA PHE A 150 -8.74 -0.56 2.39
C PHE A 150 -8.74 -2.08 2.38
N VAL A 151 -8.76 -2.67 1.19
CA VAL A 151 -8.58 -4.12 1.01
C VAL A 151 -7.43 -4.35 0.04
N LEU A 152 -6.34 -4.96 0.50
CA LEU A 152 -5.22 -5.36 -0.35
C LEU A 152 -5.38 -6.83 -0.74
N LEU A 153 -5.57 -7.11 -2.03
CA LEU A 153 -5.42 -8.44 -2.60
C LEU A 153 -3.97 -8.67 -3.04
N VAL A 154 -3.31 -9.63 -2.40
CA VAL A 154 -1.99 -10.11 -2.82
C VAL A 154 -2.17 -11.41 -3.60
N ALA A 155 -1.78 -11.41 -4.87
CA ALA A 155 -1.93 -12.58 -5.75
C ALA A 155 -0.73 -12.71 -6.70
N LEU A 156 -0.25 -13.95 -6.86
CA LEU A 156 0.92 -14.29 -7.69
C LEU A 156 0.86 -13.67 -9.10
N THR A 157 2.02 -13.52 -9.73
CA THR A 157 2.12 -12.99 -11.10
C THR A 157 1.30 -13.84 -12.07
N GLN A 158 0.56 -13.21 -12.99
CA GLN A 158 -0.31 -13.90 -13.97
C GLN A 158 -1.37 -14.87 -13.40
N SER A 159 -1.70 -14.80 -12.11
CA SER A 159 -2.78 -15.62 -11.49
C SER A 159 -4.21 -15.16 -11.86
N GLY A 160 -4.35 -13.93 -12.39
CA GLY A 160 -5.61 -13.39 -12.89
C GLY A 160 -6.21 -12.21 -12.12
N LYS A 161 -5.38 -11.31 -11.56
CA LYS A 161 -5.82 -10.09 -10.84
C LYS A 161 -6.89 -9.27 -11.60
N THR A 162 -6.70 -9.02 -12.89
CA THR A 162 -7.68 -8.29 -13.72
C THR A 162 -9.03 -9.01 -13.83
N GLY A 163 -9.03 -10.34 -13.87
CA GLY A 163 -10.26 -11.13 -13.83
C GLY A 163 -10.95 -11.03 -12.48
N THR A 164 -10.19 -11.02 -11.38
CA THR A 164 -10.72 -10.74 -10.04
C THR A 164 -11.32 -9.34 -9.93
N MET A 165 -10.71 -8.31 -10.52
CA MET A 165 -11.29 -6.96 -10.57
C MET A 165 -12.65 -6.95 -11.30
N SER A 166 -12.74 -7.65 -12.44
CA SER A 166 -13.98 -7.75 -13.21
C SER A 166 -15.08 -8.47 -12.41
N ALA A 167 -14.73 -9.59 -11.77
CA ALA A 167 -15.64 -10.34 -10.91
C ALA A 167 -16.10 -9.51 -9.71
N LEU A 168 -15.20 -8.74 -9.11
CA LEU A 168 -15.48 -7.83 -8.00
C LEU A 168 -16.47 -6.75 -8.43
N ILE A 169 -16.21 -6.04 -9.53
CA ILE A 169 -17.12 -4.99 -10.03
C ILE A 169 -18.50 -5.58 -10.28
N ARG A 170 -18.58 -6.76 -10.91
CA ARG A 170 -19.85 -7.44 -11.17
C ARG A 170 -20.63 -7.73 -9.89
N GLN A 171 -19.97 -8.30 -8.87
CA GLN A 171 -20.59 -8.64 -7.58
C GLN A 171 -20.96 -7.38 -6.79
N TYR A 172 -20.06 -6.41 -6.72
CA TYR A 172 -20.26 -5.14 -6.02
C TYR A 172 -21.45 -4.36 -6.58
N LEU A 173 -21.71 -4.45 -7.89
CA LEU A 173 -22.87 -3.86 -8.55
C LEU A 173 -24.19 -4.61 -8.33
N LEU A 174 -24.15 -5.83 -7.77
CA LEU A 174 -25.35 -6.56 -7.36
C LEU A 174 -25.79 -6.19 -5.94
N GLU A 175 -24.91 -5.59 -5.14
CA GLU A 175 -25.22 -5.25 -3.75
C GLU A 175 -26.33 -4.19 -3.67
N PRO A 176 -27.49 -4.53 -3.06
CA PRO A 176 -28.63 -3.62 -3.00
C PRO A 176 -28.43 -2.53 -1.93
N HIS A 177 -27.70 -2.85 -0.87
CA HIS A 177 -27.44 -1.97 0.28
C HIS A 177 -26.23 -1.06 0.07
N ASN A 178 -25.43 -1.29 -0.97
CA ASN A 178 -24.28 -0.47 -1.33
C ASN A 178 -24.46 0.08 -2.75
N PHE A 179 -25.19 1.20 -2.84
CA PHE A 179 -25.53 1.84 -4.11
C PHE A 179 -24.45 2.82 -4.56
N THR A 180 -23.35 2.27 -5.07
CA THR A 180 -22.30 3.05 -5.74
C THR A 180 -22.65 3.28 -7.21
N PRO A 181 -22.71 4.54 -7.68
CA PRO A 181 -22.83 4.84 -9.11
C PRO A 181 -21.66 4.25 -9.89
N VAL A 182 -21.92 3.71 -11.08
CA VAL A 182 -20.91 3.14 -11.99
C VAL A 182 -19.76 4.11 -12.24
N LYS A 183 -20.08 5.40 -12.39
CA LYS A 183 -19.11 6.47 -12.65
C LYS A 183 -18.13 6.71 -11.48
N HIS A 184 -18.50 6.25 -10.29
CA HIS A 184 -17.72 6.37 -9.05
C HIS A 184 -16.94 5.08 -8.75
N ILE A 185 -16.98 4.09 -9.65
CA ILE A 185 -16.05 2.96 -9.67
C ILE A 185 -14.90 3.33 -10.61
N ILE A 186 -13.70 3.48 -10.04
CA ILE A 186 -12.55 4.06 -10.74
C ILE A 186 -11.36 3.12 -10.56
N ILE A 187 -10.79 2.66 -11.68
CA ILE A 187 -9.56 1.87 -11.70
C ILE A 187 -8.38 2.81 -11.96
N ILE A 188 -7.37 2.75 -11.11
CA ILE A 188 -6.19 3.62 -11.13
C ILE A 188 -4.93 2.77 -11.14
N THR A 189 -3.92 3.20 -11.88
CA THR A 189 -2.54 2.71 -11.69
C THR A 189 -1.55 3.87 -11.56
N GLY A 190 -0.51 3.66 -10.74
CA GLY A 190 0.65 4.56 -10.65
C GLY A 190 1.58 4.49 -11.87
N LEU A 191 1.33 3.57 -12.81
CA LEU A 191 2.08 3.43 -14.05
C LEU A 191 1.70 4.52 -15.06
N SER A 192 2.69 5.03 -15.79
CA SER A 192 2.47 5.83 -17.00
C SER A 192 2.56 4.91 -18.21
N ASP A 193 1.49 4.18 -18.48
CA ASP A 193 1.48 3.13 -19.49
C ASP A 193 0.18 3.16 -20.31
N LYS A 194 0.31 3.42 -21.62
CA LYS A 194 -0.84 3.46 -22.55
C LYS A 194 -1.27 2.05 -22.99
N ASP A 195 -0.33 1.10 -23.01
CA ASP A 195 -0.61 -0.27 -23.41
C ASP A 195 -1.38 -0.99 -22.29
N TRP A 196 -1.01 -0.76 -21.02
CA TRP A 196 -1.79 -1.20 -19.87
C TRP A 196 -3.23 -0.68 -19.94
N ARG A 197 -3.40 0.61 -20.25
CA ARG A 197 -4.73 1.22 -20.34
C ARG A 197 -5.57 0.55 -21.42
N ALA A 198 -5.03 0.41 -22.64
CA ALA A 198 -5.74 -0.24 -23.73
C ALA A 198 -6.11 -1.69 -23.40
N GLN A 199 -5.21 -2.43 -22.73
CA GLN A 199 -5.50 -3.80 -22.27
C GLN A 199 -6.61 -3.84 -21.21
N MET A 200 -6.61 -2.90 -20.28
CA MET A 200 -7.65 -2.80 -19.25
C MET A 200 -9.01 -2.43 -19.86
N GLU A 201 -9.07 -1.48 -20.80
CA GLU A 201 -10.31 -1.11 -21.50
C GLU A 201 -10.92 -2.28 -22.29
N VAL A 202 -10.09 -3.16 -22.86
CA VAL A 202 -10.56 -4.38 -23.53
C VAL A 202 -11.10 -5.41 -22.53
N ARG A 203 -10.49 -5.54 -21.35
CA ARG A 203 -10.82 -6.61 -20.39
C ARG A 203 -11.93 -6.24 -19.40
N ILE A 204 -11.98 -4.97 -18.99
CA ILE A 204 -12.94 -4.45 -18.03
C ILE A 204 -14.25 -4.05 -18.74
N ALA A 205 -15.31 -4.00 -17.95
CA ALA A 205 -16.64 -3.56 -18.37
C ALA A 205 -16.64 -2.15 -18.98
N ILE A 206 -17.64 -1.90 -19.83
CA ILE A 206 -17.90 -0.54 -20.36
C ILE A 206 -18.30 0.42 -19.24
N ASP A 207 -18.16 1.72 -19.49
CA ASP A 207 -18.54 2.82 -18.60
C ASP A 207 -17.77 2.92 -17.26
N ILE A 208 -16.83 2.02 -16.97
CA ILE A 208 -15.91 2.12 -15.83
C ILE A 208 -14.76 3.07 -16.18
N ARG A 209 -14.43 3.99 -15.26
CA ARG A 209 -13.31 4.93 -15.45
C ARG A 209 -11.98 4.20 -15.21
N ILE A 210 -11.07 4.25 -16.18
CA ILE A 210 -9.73 3.65 -16.09
C ILE A 210 -8.70 4.76 -16.29
N LEU A 211 -7.86 4.99 -15.30
CA LEU A 211 -6.91 6.10 -15.26
C LEU A 211 -5.49 5.57 -15.02
N HIS A 212 -4.57 5.96 -15.90
CA HIS A 212 -3.15 5.79 -15.62
C HIS A 212 -2.54 7.08 -15.05
N ARG A 213 -1.26 7.05 -14.64
CA ARG A 213 -0.62 8.14 -13.88
C ARG A 213 -0.81 9.55 -14.47
N ASN A 214 -0.73 9.71 -15.80
CA ASN A 214 -0.77 11.03 -16.44
C ASN A 214 -2.19 11.60 -16.54
N GLU A 215 -3.22 10.80 -16.25
CA GLU A 215 -4.63 11.21 -16.26
C GLU A 215 -5.14 11.60 -14.88
N ILE A 216 -4.33 11.37 -13.83
CA ILE A 216 -4.57 11.86 -12.48
C ILE A 216 -4.20 13.35 -12.42
N ASN A 217 -5.00 14.18 -13.10
CA ASN A 217 -4.82 15.62 -13.23
C ASN A 217 -5.69 16.41 -12.23
N ASP A 218 -5.46 17.72 -12.13
CA ASP A 218 -6.17 18.56 -11.15
C ASP A 218 -7.69 18.58 -11.37
N LYS A 219 -8.17 18.48 -12.61
CA LYS A 219 -9.61 18.37 -12.91
C LYS A 219 -10.21 17.10 -12.32
N PHE A 220 -9.57 15.95 -12.52
CA PHE A 220 -10.02 14.70 -11.93
C PHE A 220 -9.98 14.74 -10.39
N ILE A 221 -8.93 15.34 -9.82
CA ILE A 221 -8.78 15.51 -8.37
C ILE A 221 -9.91 16.37 -7.80
N GLU A 222 -10.25 17.47 -8.46
CA GLU A 222 -11.36 18.35 -8.08
C GLU A 222 -12.70 17.60 -8.16
N GLU A 223 -12.96 16.88 -9.25
CA GLU A 223 -14.13 16.00 -9.36
C GLU A 223 -14.17 14.99 -8.21
N LEU A 224 -13.06 14.28 -7.97
CA LEU A 224 -12.96 13.26 -6.92
C LEU A 224 -13.18 13.88 -5.53
N SER A 225 -12.76 15.13 -5.27
CA SER A 225 -12.94 15.79 -3.97
C SER A 225 -14.41 15.98 -3.58
N GLN A 226 -15.32 16.01 -4.56
CA GLN A 226 -16.75 16.21 -4.34
C GLN A 226 -17.56 14.89 -4.42
N MET A 227 -16.93 13.79 -4.83
CA MET A 227 -17.62 12.51 -4.98
C MET A 227 -17.97 11.86 -3.64
N ARG A 228 -19.06 11.09 -3.65
CA ARG A 228 -19.56 10.27 -2.55
C ARG A 228 -19.90 8.88 -3.07
N ASN A 229 -19.85 7.86 -2.20
CA ASN A 229 -20.03 6.45 -2.56
C ASN A 229 -19.05 6.06 -3.69
N VAL A 230 -17.75 6.03 -3.38
CA VAL A 230 -16.67 5.81 -4.37
C VAL A 230 -15.96 4.50 -4.09
N LEU A 231 -15.70 3.74 -5.15
CA LEU A 231 -14.82 2.58 -5.12
C LEU A 231 -13.58 2.86 -5.99
N LEU A 232 -12.45 3.10 -5.33
CA LEU A 232 -11.14 3.22 -5.96
C LEU A 232 -10.48 1.85 -6.01
N ILE A 233 -10.11 1.39 -7.20
CA ILE A 233 -9.41 0.13 -7.43
C ILE A 233 -8.01 0.46 -7.93
N PHE A 234 -6.98 0.10 -7.19
CA PHE A 234 -5.58 0.35 -7.54
C PHE A 234 -4.91 -0.91 -8.08
N ASP A 235 -4.38 -0.85 -9.29
CA ASP A 235 -3.53 -1.89 -9.87
C ASP A 235 -2.05 -1.49 -9.82
N GLU A 236 -1.19 -2.46 -9.54
CA GLU A 236 0.27 -2.28 -9.39
C GLU A 236 0.63 -1.21 -8.35
N ILE A 237 0.02 -1.31 -7.16
CA ILE A 237 0.10 -0.30 -6.09
C ILE A 237 1.51 -0.02 -5.59
N GLN A 238 2.46 -0.93 -5.78
CA GLN A 238 3.86 -0.72 -5.45
C GLN A 238 4.54 0.36 -6.32
N VAL A 239 3.90 0.79 -7.42
CA VAL A 239 4.43 1.80 -8.33
C VAL A 239 3.94 3.20 -7.95
N ALA A 240 4.87 4.16 -7.85
CA ALA A 240 4.58 5.58 -7.62
C ALA A 240 3.72 5.87 -6.37
N CYS A 241 3.86 5.06 -5.32
CA CYS A 241 3.01 5.09 -4.13
C CYS A 241 3.59 5.78 -2.90
N LYS A 242 4.83 6.25 -2.94
CA LYS A 242 5.45 6.98 -1.81
C LYS A 242 4.71 8.30 -1.55
N ASP A 243 4.84 8.81 -0.34
CA ASP A 243 4.24 10.06 0.15
C ASP A 243 4.50 11.32 -0.70
N THR A 244 5.59 11.33 -1.47
CA THR A 244 5.97 12.41 -2.41
C THR A 244 5.46 12.20 -3.84
N GLN A 245 4.88 11.05 -4.15
CA GLN A 245 4.51 10.62 -5.50
C GLN A 245 3.03 10.86 -5.82
N THR A 246 2.64 10.58 -7.07
CA THR A 246 1.33 10.95 -7.65
C THR A 246 0.15 10.45 -6.83
N LEU A 247 0.17 9.21 -6.36
CA LEU A 247 -0.94 8.66 -5.58
C LEU A 247 -1.11 9.35 -4.23
N SER A 248 -0.01 9.69 -3.54
CA SER A 248 -0.09 10.47 -2.31
C SER A 248 -0.63 11.88 -2.56
N LYS A 249 -0.16 12.56 -3.62
CA LYS A 249 -0.67 13.88 -4.01
C LYS A 249 -2.17 13.88 -4.34
N LEU A 250 -2.65 12.82 -5.00
CA LEU A 250 -4.07 12.60 -5.22
C LEU A 250 -4.84 12.57 -3.90
N PHE A 251 -4.40 11.75 -2.94
CA PHE A 251 -5.07 11.63 -1.64
C PHE A 251 -5.07 12.95 -0.86
N VAL A 252 -3.94 13.66 -0.82
CA VAL A 252 -3.85 14.98 -0.17
C VAL A 252 -4.84 15.96 -0.81
N LYS A 253 -4.75 16.16 -2.13
CA LYS A 253 -5.50 17.20 -2.82
C LYS A 253 -7.00 16.90 -2.91
N ALA A 254 -7.40 15.63 -2.94
CA ALA A 254 -8.81 15.22 -2.96
C ALA A 254 -9.45 15.15 -1.55
N GLY A 255 -8.70 15.50 -0.50
CA GLY A 255 -9.19 15.46 0.89
C GLY A 255 -9.43 14.04 1.40
N LEU A 256 -8.62 13.08 0.95
CA LEU A 256 -8.74 11.65 1.28
C LEU A 256 -7.73 11.19 2.34
N GLN A 257 -6.93 12.08 2.91
CA GLN A 257 -6.00 11.79 4.03
C GLN A 257 -6.64 12.02 5.40
N ASP A 258 -7.96 11.93 5.49
CA ASP A 258 -8.70 12.07 6.74
C ASP A 258 -9.68 10.90 6.88
N LEU A 259 -9.64 10.20 8.01
CA LEU A 259 -10.49 9.03 8.24
C LEU A 259 -11.97 9.41 8.21
N ASP A 260 -12.33 10.52 8.84
CA ASP A 260 -13.73 10.96 8.94
C ASP A 260 -14.26 11.30 7.54
N SER A 261 -13.48 12.04 6.73
CA SER A 261 -13.79 12.28 5.31
C SER A 261 -14.02 10.99 4.51
N LEU A 262 -13.19 9.95 4.69
CA LEU A 262 -13.37 8.67 4.00
C LEU A 262 -14.67 7.97 4.40
N PHE A 263 -15.06 8.04 5.67
CA PHE A 263 -16.31 7.45 6.17
C PHE A 263 -17.54 8.24 5.74
N GLU A 264 -17.53 9.56 5.95
CA GLU A 264 -18.64 10.47 5.61
C GLU A 264 -18.98 10.42 4.12
N ARG A 265 -17.96 10.25 3.27
CA ARG A 265 -18.12 10.22 1.81
C ARG A 265 -18.21 8.82 1.24
N ASP A 266 -18.19 7.78 2.07
CA ASP A 266 -18.21 6.38 1.62
C ASP A 266 -17.13 6.09 0.55
N ILE A 267 -15.87 6.36 0.88
CA ILE A 267 -14.73 6.07 -0.02
C ILE A 267 -14.13 4.71 0.36
N LYS A 268 -14.04 3.80 -0.62
CA LYS A 268 -13.47 2.45 -0.51
C LYS A 268 -12.27 2.33 -1.42
N CYS A 269 -11.21 1.68 -0.94
CA CYS A 269 -10.01 1.40 -1.70
C CYS A 269 -9.77 -0.11 -1.77
N VAL A 270 -9.55 -0.63 -2.98
CA VAL A 270 -9.08 -2.00 -3.18
C VAL A 270 -7.77 -1.95 -3.92
N GLU A 271 -6.74 -2.56 -3.37
CA GLU A 271 -5.40 -2.60 -3.93
C GLU A 271 -5.09 -3.99 -4.46
N PHE A 272 -4.48 -4.08 -5.62
CA PHE A 272 -4.09 -5.33 -6.26
C PHE A 272 -2.58 -5.33 -6.51
N SER A 273 -1.89 -6.38 -6.05
CA SER A 273 -0.46 -6.54 -6.33
C SER A 273 0.02 -7.98 -6.26
N ALA A 274 1.08 -8.31 -7.00
CA ALA A 274 1.87 -9.52 -6.74
C ALA A 274 2.95 -9.32 -5.68
N THR A 275 3.53 -8.12 -5.64
CA THR A 275 4.57 -7.74 -4.67
C THR A 275 4.20 -6.36 -4.10
N PRO A 276 3.33 -6.33 -3.08
CA PRO A 276 2.80 -5.07 -2.52
C PRO A 276 3.88 -4.17 -1.89
N ASP A 277 5.08 -4.70 -1.65
CA ASP A 277 6.23 -3.99 -1.11
C ASP A 277 5.85 -3.20 0.16
N GLY A 278 6.23 -1.92 0.25
CA GLY A 278 5.92 -1.08 1.41
C GLY A 278 4.44 -0.95 1.75
N ALA A 279 3.53 -1.09 0.77
CA ALA A 279 2.10 -0.96 1.01
C ALA A 279 1.58 -2.06 1.94
N LEU A 280 2.12 -3.28 1.85
CA LEU A 280 1.78 -4.40 2.72
C LEU A 280 2.04 -4.04 4.19
N TYR A 281 3.26 -3.64 4.51
CA TYR A 281 3.69 -3.31 5.87
C TYR A 281 2.96 -2.08 6.43
N ASN A 282 2.55 -1.17 5.55
CA ASN A 282 1.81 0.02 5.94
C ASN A 282 0.35 -0.31 6.24
N LEU A 283 -0.28 -1.22 5.49
CA LEU A 283 -1.66 -1.67 5.72
C LEU A 283 -1.78 -2.70 6.86
N SER A 284 -0.74 -3.51 7.10
CA SER A 284 -0.68 -4.42 8.25
C SER A 284 -0.33 -3.73 9.57
N ASN A 285 -0.05 -2.42 9.52
CA ASN A 285 0.28 -1.64 10.68
C ASN A 285 -0.90 -1.61 11.68
N LYS A 286 -0.62 -1.96 12.93
CA LYS A 286 -1.59 -1.99 14.04
C LYS A 286 -2.47 -0.75 14.21
N PHE A 287 -1.99 0.43 13.79
CA PHE A 287 -2.75 1.68 13.88
C PHE A 287 -4.00 1.67 12.99
N TRP A 288 -4.01 0.89 11.91
CA TRP A 288 -5.20 0.72 11.06
C TRP A 288 -6.34 -0.06 11.72
N LYS A 289 -6.07 -0.85 12.78
CA LYS A 289 -7.07 -1.67 13.47
C LYS A 289 -7.91 -2.49 12.47
N ASN A 290 -9.23 -2.25 12.42
CA ASN A 290 -10.19 -2.97 11.57
C ASN A 290 -10.54 -2.22 10.27
N HIS A 291 -9.74 -1.22 9.90
CA HIS A 291 -9.97 -0.41 8.68
C HIS A 291 -9.29 -0.99 7.45
N THR A 292 -8.39 -1.94 7.61
CA THR A 292 -7.64 -2.58 6.53
C THR A 292 -7.83 -4.08 6.54
N LYS A 293 -7.80 -4.69 5.36
CA LYS A 293 -7.82 -6.15 5.18
C LYS A 293 -6.80 -6.56 4.13
N ILE A 294 -6.06 -7.61 4.41
CA ILE A 294 -5.13 -8.23 3.46
C ILE A 294 -5.70 -9.60 3.11
N ILE A 295 -5.91 -9.84 1.83
CA ILE A 295 -6.46 -11.08 1.30
C ILE A 295 -5.41 -11.72 0.40
N LYS A 296 -5.08 -12.98 0.67
CA LYS A 296 -4.27 -13.81 -0.23
C LYS A 296 -5.14 -14.41 -1.32
N GLY A 297 -4.81 -14.12 -2.57
CA GLY A 297 -5.50 -14.61 -3.76
C GLY A 297 -4.84 -15.86 -4.30
N GLU A 298 -5.38 -17.02 -3.94
CA GLU A 298 -4.85 -18.32 -4.38
C GLU A 298 -5.05 -18.52 -5.91
N PRO A 299 -4.03 -19.05 -6.60
CA PRO A 299 -4.19 -19.44 -8.00
C PRO A 299 -5.14 -20.65 -8.14
N GLY A 300 -5.78 -20.78 -9.30
CA GLY A 300 -6.65 -21.92 -9.61
C GLY A 300 -5.86 -23.11 -10.17
N PRO A 301 -6.53 -24.26 -10.38
CA PRO A 301 -5.93 -25.45 -10.96
C PRO A 301 -5.27 -25.17 -12.34
N GLY A 302 -4.10 -25.77 -12.56
CA GLY A 302 -3.34 -25.63 -13.82
C GLY A 302 -2.46 -24.38 -13.91
N TYR A 303 -2.39 -23.56 -12.86
CA TYR A 303 -1.44 -22.45 -12.78
C TYR A 303 -0.03 -22.96 -12.47
N THR A 304 0.96 -22.44 -13.19
CA THR A 304 2.39 -22.63 -12.90
C THR A 304 2.96 -21.35 -12.28
N SER A 305 3.46 -21.45 -11.04
CA SER A 305 4.07 -20.37 -10.28
C SER A 305 5.57 -20.24 -10.53
N LEU A 306 6.18 -19.17 -10.01
CA LEU A 306 7.64 -19.02 -9.97
C LEU A 306 8.32 -20.13 -9.15
N PHE A 307 7.62 -20.63 -8.15
CA PHE A 307 8.11 -21.66 -7.25
C PHE A 307 8.16 -23.02 -7.96
N ASP A 308 7.12 -23.32 -8.75
CA ASP A 308 7.07 -24.52 -9.59
C ASP A 308 8.19 -24.49 -10.64
N LEU A 309 8.44 -23.33 -11.27
CA LEU A 309 9.55 -23.18 -12.22
C LEU A 309 10.91 -23.42 -11.55
N TYR A 310 11.10 -22.92 -10.32
CA TYR A 310 12.32 -23.14 -9.56
C TYR A 310 12.52 -24.63 -9.23
N ASP A 311 11.47 -25.29 -8.73
CA ASP A 311 11.50 -26.72 -8.38
C ASP A 311 11.73 -27.62 -9.60
N GLN A 312 11.25 -27.20 -10.77
CA GLN A 312 11.50 -27.87 -12.06
C GLN A 312 12.93 -27.64 -12.59
N GLY A 313 13.80 -26.88 -11.88
CA GLY A 313 15.14 -26.55 -12.33
C GLY A 313 15.18 -25.56 -13.51
N ARG A 314 14.08 -24.84 -13.74
CA ARG A 314 13.92 -23.88 -14.85
C ARG A 314 14.30 -22.46 -14.49
N VAL A 315 14.63 -22.19 -13.22
CA VAL A 315 15.11 -20.89 -12.75
C VAL A 315 16.58 -21.01 -12.38
N LEU A 316 17.42 -20.20 -13.02
CA LEU A 316 18.86 -20.19 -12.87
C LEU A 316 19.34 -18.79 -12.46
N GLU A 317 20.49 -18.70 -11.79
CA GLU A 317 21.05 -17.41 -11.38
C GLU A 317 21.52 -16.61 -12.60
N SER A 318 21.03 -15.37 -12.73
CA SER A 318 21.53 -14.42 -13.71
C SER A 318 22.92 -13.93 -13.32
N LYS A 319 23.85 -13.95 -14.27
CA LYS A 319 25.21 -13.41 -14.13
C LYS A 319 25.42 -12.19 -15.04
N ASP A 320 26.52 -11.46 -14.87
CA ASP A 320 26.82 -10.36 -15.78
C ASP A 320 27.13 -10.86 -17.21
N LEU A 321 26.43 -10.31 -18.20
CA LEU A 321 26.63 -10.58 -19.64
C LEU A 321 27.31 -9.41 -20.37
N ARG A 322 27.49 -8.28 -19.69
CA ARG A 322 28.07 -7.08 -20.29
C ARG A 322 29.59 -7.13 -20.23
N GLY A 323 30.14 -7.42 -19.06
CA GLY A 323 31.56 -7.24 -18.76
C GLY A 323 31.94 -5.77 -18.65
N PHE A 324 32.83 -5.42 -17.73
CA PHE A 324 33.32 -4.05 -17.58
C PHE A 324 34.31 -3.72 -18.71
N ASP A 325 34.00 -2.72 -19.53
CA ASP A 325 35.00 -2.06 -20.36
C ASP A 325 35.64 -0.89 -19.58
N ASN A 326 36.93 -0.65 -19.82
CA ASN A 326 37.78 0.25 -19.02
C ASN A 326 37.24 1.68 -18.80
N ASP A 327 36.28 2.14 -19.61
CA ASP A 327 35.72 3.50 -19.53
C ASP A 327 34.81 3.75 -18.32
N TYR A 328 34.19 2.73 -17.74
CA TYR A 328 33.29 2.93 -16.58
C TYR A 328 34.03 3.14 -15.25
N SER A 329 35.33 2.82 -15.21
CA SER A 329 36.22 3.04 -14.05
C SER A 329 36.34 4.52 -13.65
N LYS A 330 36.01 5.45 -14.56
CA LYS A 330 35.99 6.89 -14.27
C LYS A 330 34.75 7.37 -13.52
N SER A 331 33.70 6.54 -13.43
CA SER A 331 32.54 6.85 -12.57
C SER A 331 32.86 6.47 -11.12
N LYS A 332 33.10 7.48 -10.28
CA LYS A 332 33.63 7.47 -8.89
C LYS A 332 32.87 6.64 -7.84
N LYS A 333 32.11 5.58 -8.16
CA LYS A 333 31.27 4.85 -7.18
C LYS A 333 31.32 3.32 -7.15
N ASN A 334 32.10 2.63 -7.98
CA ASN A 334 32.22 1.16 -7.87
C ASN A 334 33.50 0.76 -7.13
N ARG A 335 33.36 0.55 -5.82
CA ARG A 335 34.46 0.20 -4.90
C ARG A 335 34.57 -1.32 -4.61
N TYR A 336 33.99 -2.18 -5.46
CA TYR A 336 33.74 -3.59 -5.10
C TYR A 336 34.12 -4.67 -6.13
N PHE A 337 35.05 -4.41 -7.06
CA PHE A 337 35.67 -5.49 -7.83
C PHE A 337 37.18 -5.28 -7.92
N ASN A 338 37.94 -6.14 -7.24
CA ASN A 338 39.41 -6.23 -7.32
C ASN A 338 39.87 -7.13 -8.48
N HIS A 339 39.12 -7.19 -9.58
CA HIS A 339 39.49 -7.98 -10.75
C HIS A 339 40.00 -7.10 -11.89
N SER A 340 41.03 -7.57 -12.59
CA SER A 340 41.48 -6.95 -13.83
C SER A 340 40.36 -6.98 -14.89
N ALA A 341 40.31 -5.98 -15.75
CA ALA A 341 39.31 -5.88 -16.82
C ALA A 341 39.30 -7.11 -17.74
N GLU A 342 40.46 -7.74 -17.94
CA GLU A 342 40.62 -8.93 -18.77
C GLU A 342 39.95 -10.18 -18.17
N ASN A 343 40.09 -10.39 -16.85
CA ASN A 343 39.43 -11.52 -16.16
C ASN A 343 37.90 -11.39 -16.21
N THR A 344 37.39 -10.17 -16.01
CA THR A 344 35.95 -9.90 -16.07
C THR A 344 35.38 -10.22 -17.46
N LYS A 345 36.11 -9.86 -18.52
CA LYS A 345 35.70 -10.15 -19.91
C LYS A 345 35.67 -11.65 -20.19
N LYS A 346 36.66 -12.40 -19.70
CA LYS A 346 36.71 -13.86 -19.83
C LYS A 346 35.53 -14.53 -19.11
N GLU A 347 35.24 -14.13 -17.87
CA GLU A 347 34.10 -14.64 -17.10
C GLU A 347 32.76 -14.36 -17.81
N THR A 348 32.59 -13.15 -18.35
CA THR A 348 31.39 -12.79 -19.12
C THR A 348 31.14 -13.74 -20.30
N LEU A 349 32.20 -14.08 -21.05
CA LEU A 349 32.08 -15.00 -22.18
C LEU A 349 31.76 -16.43 -21.74
N LEU A 350 32.29 -16.87 -20.58
CA LEU A 350 31.93 -18.16 -20.00
C LEU A 350 30.46 -18.23 -19.60
N HIS A 351 29.91 -17.17 -19.00
CA HIS A 351 28.48 -17.11 -18.67
C HIS A 351 27.60 -17.23 -19.92
N ILE A 352 27.99 -16.58 -21.02
CA ILE A 352 27.27 -16.66 -22.29
C ILE A 352 27.39 -18.06 -22.90
N GLN A 353 28.54 -18.71 -22.75
CA GLN A 353 28.75 -20.09 -23.18
C GLN A 353 27.84 -21.07 -22.43
N GLU A 354 27.67 -20.92 -21.11
CA GLU A 354 26.72 -21.71 -20.32
C GLU A 354 25.27 -21.56 -20.86
N ILE A 355 24.88 -20.34 -21.26
CA ILE A 355 23.57 -20.09 -21.88
C ILE A 355 23.49 -20.79 -23.24
N LYS A 356 24.56 -20.78 -24.05
CA LYS A 356 24.61 -21.45 -25.35
C LYS A 356 24.37 -22.96 -25.23
N GLU A 357 24.95 -23.60 -24.22
CA GLU A 357 24.72 -25.02 -23.95
C GLU A 357 23.23 -25.31 -23.67
N LYS A 358 22.56 -24.46 -22.89
CA LYS A 358 21.11 -24.57 -22.66
C LYS A 358 20.30 -24.34 -23.94
N ILE A 359 20.66 -23.34 -24.74
CA ILE A 359 19.97 -23.06 -26.00
C ILE A 359 20.10 -24.22 -26.98
N ASN A 360 21.27 -24.84 -27.07
CA ASN A 360 21.50 -25.99 -27.94
C ASN A 360 20.78 -27.25 -27.48
N SER A 361 20.25 -27.28 -26.26
CA SER A 361 19.49 -28.44 -25.75
C SER A 361 18.00 -28.44 -26.15
N PHE A 362 17.50 -27.36 -26.79
CA PHE A 362 16.14 -27.34 -27.29
C PHE A 362 16.01 -28.13 -28.61
N ASP A 363 15.00 -29.00 -28.69
CA ASP A 363 14.71 -29.82 -29.88
C ASP A 363 14.20 -29.02 -31.09
N SER A 364 13.92 -27.74 -30.92
CA SER A 364 13.40 -26.87 -31.97
C SER A 364 13.80 -25.42 -31.73
N TYR A 365 13.72 -24.61 -32.78
CA TYR A 365 14.02 -23.19 -32.69
C TYR A 365 13.08 -22.46 -31.72
N ARG A 366 13.67 -21.50 -30.99
CA ARG A 366 13.02 -20.75 -29.93
C ARG A 366 13.35 -19.27 -29.99
N TYR A 367 12.46 -18.46 -29.42
CA TYR A 367 12.78 -17.08 -29.07
C TYR A 367 13.49 -17.04 -27.71
N HIS A 368 14.58 -16.28 -27.64
CA HIS A 368 15.32 -16.05 -26.41
C HIS A 368 15.29 -14.56 -26.09
N LEU A 369 14.68 -14.22 -24.95
CA LEU A 369 14.39 -12.85 -24.57
C LEU A 369 15.48 -12.37 -23.62
N PHE A 370 16.22 -11.34 -23.99
CA PHE A 370 17.26 -10.75 -23.15
C PHE A 370 16.91 -9.33 -22.78
N ARG A 371 16.73 -9.04 -21.49
CA ARG A 371 16.49 -7.68 -21.04
C ARG A 371 17.80 -6.95 -20.81
N ILE A 372 17.98 -5.81 -21.48
CA ILE A 372 19.21 -5.02 -21.44
C ILE A 372 18.88 -3.53 -21.19
N HIS A 373 19.88 -2.76 -20.77
CA HIS A 373 19.68 -1.32 -20.56
C HIS A 373 19.58 -0.56 -21.88
N GLY A 374 18.82 0.54 -21.90
CA GLY A 374 18.80 1.46 -23.03
C GLY A 374 20.21 1.93 -23.40
N GLY A 375 20.57 1.81 -24.68
CA GLY A 375 21.90 2.19 -25.19
C GLY A 375 23.03 1.19 -24.93
N ASP A 376 22.76 0.06 -24.25
CA ASP A 376 23.76 -0.99 -24.06
C ASP A 376 23.90 -1.85 -25.32
N THR A 377 25.00 -1.69 -26.04
CA THR A 377 25.36 -2.50 -27.20
C THR A 377 26.27 -3.68 -26.84
N GLN A 378 26.88 -3.67 -25.65
CA GLN A 378 27.95 -4.60 -25.32
C GLN A 378 27.43 -6.03 -25.13
N VAL A 379 26.26 -6.18 -24.50
CA VAL A 379 25.61 -7.49 -24.38
C VAL A 379 25.32 -8.08 -25.76
N ASN A 380 24.80 -7.27 -26.69
CA ASN A 380 24.55 -7.72 -28.07
C ASN A 380 25.85 -8.17 -28.77
N LEU A 381 26.92 -7.39 -28.64
CA LEU A 381 28.23 -7.73 -29.19
C LEU A 381 28.78 -9.04 -28.59
N ASN A 382 28.65 -9.24 -27.28
CA ASN A 382 29.12 -10.45 -26.63
C ASN A 382 28.30 -11.69 -27.04
N LEU A 383 26.98 -11.55 -27.17
CA LEU A 383 26.12 -12.59 -27.74
C LEU A 383 26.57 -12.92 -29.17
N GLY A 384 26.78 -11.92 -30.03
CA GLY A 384 27.25 -12.11 -31.41
C GLY A 384 28.60 -12.82 -31.50
N ARG A 385 29.53 -12.59 -30.56
CA ARG A 385 30.83 -13.27 -30.51
C ARG A 385 30.72 -14.78 -30.25
N ILE A 386 29.79 -15.19 -29.40
CA ILE A 386 29.66 -16.60 -28.98
C ILE A 386 28.68 -17.37 -29.86
N PHE A 387 27.58 -16.73 -30.24
CA PHE A 387 26.50 -17.35 -31.01
C PHE A 387 26.69 -17.22 -32.51
N GLY A 388 27.44 -16.22 -32.99
CA GLY A 388 27.61 -15.95 -34.41
C GLY A 388 26.47 -15.07 -34.95
N ILE A 389 26.83 -13.98 -35.63
CA ILE A 389 25.86 -12.99 -36.13
C ILE A 389 24.99 -13.52 -37.30
N ASN A 390 25.45 -14.57 -37.98
CA ASN A 390 24.75 -15.17 -39.12
C ASN A 390 23.97 -16.45 -38.74
N ASP A 391 24.26 -17.01 -37.57
CA ASP A 391 23.69 -18.28 -37.10
C ASP A 391 22.37 -18.07 -36.34
N TYR A 392 22.19 -16.87 -35.78
CA TYR A 392 21.01 -16.47 -35.00
C TYR A 392 20.41 -15.18 -35.56
N ASN A 393 19.10 -15.02 -35.40
CA ASN A 393 18.44 -13.75 -35.68
C ASN A 393 18.49 -12.85 -34.44
N TYR A 394 18.67 -11.54 -34.64
CA TYR A 394 18.71 -10.56 -33.57
C TYR A 394 17.66 -9.48 -33.85
N LEU A 395 16.69 -9.34 -32.96
CA LEU A 395 15.61 -8.36 -33.04
C LEU A 395 15.64 -7.46 -31.81
N GLU A 396 15.28 -6.19 -31.98
CA GLU A 396 15.14 -5.26 -30.86
C GLU A 396 13.68 -4.93 -30.55
N TYR A 397 13.29 -5.10 -29.29
CA TYR A 397 12.02 -4.62 -28.77
C TYR A 397 12.24 -3.36 -27.94
N ASN A 398 12.07 -2.21 -28.59
CA ASN A 398 12.26 -0.88 -28.01
C ASN A 398 11.26 0.13 -28.63
N GLN A 399 11.36 1.43 -28.34
CA GLN A 399 10.44 2.45 -28.88
C GLN A 399 10.53 2.63 -30.41
N HIS A 400 11.70 2.42 -30.98
CA HIS A 400 12.03 2.56 -32.40
C HIS A 400 12.51 1.24 -33.03
N GLY A 401 12.32 0.11 -32.33
CA GLY A 401 12.87 -1.18 -32.71
C GLY A 401 12.04 -1.93 -33.75
N ASP A 402 12.50 -3.11 -34.11
CA ASP A 402 11.94 -3.95 -35.17
C ASP A 402 10.53 -4.46 -34.82
N ILE A 403 10.24 -4.59 -33.52
CA ILE A 403 9.03 -5.22 -33.02
C ILE A 403 8.04 -4.16 -32.51
N LYS A 404 6.90 -4.03 -33.20
CA LYS A 404 5.76 -3.21 -32.70
C LYS A 404 4.91 -3.98 -31.69
N ASN A 405 4.56 -5.23 -32.01
CA ASN A 405 3.77 -6.11 -31.15
C ASN A 405 4.54 -7.40 -30.86
N LEU A 406 5.07 -7.52 -29.64
CA LEU A 406 5.87 -8.67 -29.24
C LEU A 406 5.08 -9.98 -29.25
N ASN A 407 3.83 -9.98 -28.79
CA ASN A 407 3.04 -11.20 -28.75
C ASN A 407 2.67 -11.70 -30.15
N ALA A 408 2.51 -10.81 -31.14
CA ALA A 408 2.32 -11.24 -32.53
C ALA A 408 3.52 -12.04 -33.04
N VAL A 409 4.76 -11.59 -32.73
CA VAL A 409 6.00 -12.32 -33.07
C VAL A 409 6.07 -13.64 -32.31
N LEU A 410 5.83 -13.63 -30.99
CA LEU A 410 5.93 -14.83 -30.16
C LEU A 410 4.85 -15.90 -30.45
N SER A 411 3.79 -15.54 -31.17
CA SER A 411 2.70 -16.46 -31.54
C SER A 411 3.04 -17.38 -32.70
N THR A 412 4.07 -17.06 -33.48
CA THR A 412 4.53 -17.89 -34.60
C THR A 412 5.83 -18.60 -34.24
N PRO A 413 6.04 -19.86 -34.62
CA PRO A 413 7.32 -20.52 -34.39
C PRO A 413 8.44 -19.82 -35.18
N PRO A 414 9.64 -19.64 -34.60
CA PRO A 414 10.75 -19.04 -35.32
C PRO A 414 11.42 -20.02 -36.29
N GLU A 415 11.92 -19.50 -37.41
CA GLU A 415 12.64 -20.30 -38.43
C GLU A 415 14.09 -20.62 -38.03
N LYS A 416 14.64 -19.90 -37.05
CA LYS A 416 15.96 -20.08 -36.43
C LYS A 416 15.90 -19.59 -34.99
N HIS A 417 16.82 -20.04 -34.12
CA HIS A 417 16.94 -19.43 -32.80
C HIS A 417 17.10 -17.91 -32.94
N THR A 418 16.21 -17.19 -32.26
CA THR A 418 16.05 -15.75 -32.44
C THR A 418 16.17 -15.05 -31.10
N PHE A 419 17.11 -14.12 -30.99
CA PHE A 419 17.29 -13.28 -29.82
C PHE A 419 16.45 -12.03 -29.94
N ILE A 420 15.66 -11.75 -28.90
CA ILE A 420 14.88 -10.54 -28.77
C ILE A 420 15.46 -9.71 -27.62
N LEU A 421 16.11 -8.61 -27.97
CA LEU A 421 16.71 -7.67 -27.03
C LEU A 421 15.67 -6.65 -26.57
N ILE A 422 15.24 -6.77 -25.31
CA ILE A 422 14.21 -5.92 -24.72
C ILE A 422 14.90 -4.72 -24.05
N LYS A 423 14.70 -3.52 -24.60
CA LYS A 423 15.30 -2.27 -24.07
C LYS A 423 14.20 -1.37 -23.52
N GLU A 424 14.25 -1.10 -22.21
CA GLU A 424 13.36 -0.16 -21.50
C GLU A 424 11.83 -0.42 -21.68
N LYS A 425 11.47 -1.61 -22.16
CA LYS A 425 10.10 -2.10 -22.39
C LYS A 425 9.72 -3.19 -21.36
N LEU A 426 8.49 -3.71 -21.49
CA LEU A 426 7.90 -4.73 -20.61
C LEU A 426 7.99 -4.37 -19.13
N ARG A 427 7.64 -3.12 -18.80
CA ARG A 427 7.28 -2.74 -17.42
C ARG A 427 5.99 -3.48 -17.02
N CYS A 428 5.64 -3.49 -15.73
CA CYS A 428 4.64 -4.37 -15.07
C CYS A 428 3.36 -4.71 -15.89
N ALA A 429 2.61 -5.75 -15.50
CA ALA A 429 1.35 -6.18 -16.11
C ALA A 429 1.34 -6.80 -17.54
N ALA A 430 2.37 -6.65 -18.39
CA ALA A 430 2.38 -7.28 -19.72
C ALA A 430 2.39 -8.82 -19.69
N THR A 431 1.48 -9.46 -20.43
CA THR A 431 1.44 -10.93 -20.63
C THR A 431 2.25 -11.30 -21.88
N LEU A 432 2.97 -12.42 -21.85
CA LEU A 432 3.72 -12.96 -22.99
C LEU A 432 3.08 -14.24 -23.50
N VAL A 433 3.05 -14.43 -24.82
CA VAL A 433 2.78 -15.74 -25.45
C VAL A 433 4.03 -16.60 -25.28
N LYS A 434 3.89 -17.77 -24.65
CA LYS A 434 5.04 -18.55 -24.13
C LYS A 434 5.39 -19.77 -24.95
N THR A 435 4.53 -20.17 -25.89
CA THR A 435 4.62 -21.44 -26.64
C THR A 435 6.01 -21.69 -27.24
N HIS A 436 6.64 -20.67 -27.80
CA HIS A 436 7.92 -20.78 -28.52
C HIS A 436 9.09 -20.10 -27.80
N ILE A 437 8.97 -19.81 -26.50
CA ILE A 437 10.04 -19.19 -25.72
C ILE A 437 11.02 -20.26 -25.20
N GLY A 438 12.31 -20.04 -25.42
CA GLY A 438 13.39 -20.90 -24.91
C GLY A 438 14.01 -20.31 -23.64
N VAL A 439 14.77 -19.23 -23.77
CA VAL A 439 15.46 -18.58 -22.63
C VAL A 439 14.85 -17.21 -22.37
N LEU A 440 14.62 -16.89 -21.10
CA LEU A 440 14.31 -15.54 -20.63
C LEU A 440 15.42 -15.08 -19.69
N TYR A 441 16.10 -13.99 -20.03
CA TYR A 441 17.23 -13.48 -19.27
C TYR A 441 16.93 -12.10 -18.70
N GLU A 442 16.72 -12.03 -17.38
CA GLU A 442 16.53 -10.78 -16.67
C GLU A 442 17.86 -10.04 -16.51
N ARG A 443 17.79 -8.71 -16.40
CA ARG A 443 18.99 -7.89 -16.27
C ARG A 443 19.71 -8.19 -14.95
N TYR A 444 21.00 -8.50 -15.03
CA TYR A 444 21.86 -8.59 -13.85
C TYR A 444 22.03 -7.23 -13.16
N SER A 445 21.94 -7.23 -11.82
CA SER A 445 22.13 -6.07 -10.97
C SER A 445 22.89 -6.45 -9.71
N LEU A 446 23.89 -5.63 -9.33
CA LEU A 446 24.61 -5.79 -8.06
C LEU A 446 23.72 -5.55 -6.83
N ASN A 447 22.68 -4.73 -6.99
CA ASN A 447 21.69 -4.46 -5.96
C ASN A 447 20.32 -4.82 -6.56
N PRO A 448 19.96 -6.11 -6.61
CA PRO A 448 18.70 -6.54 -7.16
C PRO A 448 17.54 -6.00 -6.31
N SER A 449 16.45 -5.60 -6.97
CA SER A 449 15.18 -5.34 -6.31
C SER A 449 14.33 -6.59 -6.46
N ASP A 450 13.86 -7.14 -5.34
CA ASP A 450 13.16 -8.43 -5.32
C ASP A 450 11.85 -8.33 -6.11
N SER A 451 11.08 -7.25 -5.89
CA SER A 451 9.84 -7.00 -6.63
C SER A 451 10.04 -6.86 -8.13
N VAL A 452 11.12 -6.20 -8.57
CA VAL A 452 11.42 -6.04 -10.00
C VAL A 452 11.80 -7.37 -10.64
N ASN A 453 12.58 -8.21 -9.95
CA ASN A 453 12.96 -9.53 -10.46
C ASN A 453 11.75 -10.48 -10.53
N VAL A 454 10.97 -10.55 -9.44
CA VAL A 454 9.77 -11.38 -9.33
C VAL A 454 8.73 -11.01 -10.38
N GLN A 455 8.51 -9.71 -10.63
CA GLN A 455 7.56 -9.24 -11.65
C GLN A 455 8.18 -9.09 -13.05
N GLY A 456 9.48 -9.34 -13.18
CA GLY A 456 10.24 -9.20 -14.42
C GLY A 456 9.92 -10.31 -15.42
N LEU A 457 10.90 -10.71 -16.23
CA LEU A 457 10.72 -11.82 -17.17
C LEU A 457 10.36 -13.13 -16.46
N ALA A 458 10.86 -13.35 -15.25
CA ALA A 458 10.53 -14.52 -14.43
C ALA A 458 9.03 -14.60 -14.15
N GLY A 459 8.44 -13.55 -13.57
CA GLY A 459 7.00 -13.49 -13.32
C GLY A 459 6.16 -13.41 -14.59
N ARG A 460 6.77 -13.16 -15.75
CA ARG A 460 6.09 -13.26 -17.04
C ARG A 460 6.05 -14.66 -17.61
N ASN A 461 6.89 -15.56 -17.11
CA ASN A 461 6.92 -16.97 -17.48
C ASN A 461 6.07 -17.84 -16.55
N THR A 462 5.20 -17.25 -15.72
CA THR A 462 4.20 -17.97 -14.92
C THR A 462 2.82 -17.90 -15.58
N GLY A 463 1.81 -18.58 -15.03
CA GLY A 463 0.44 -18.54 -15.55
C GLY A 463 -0.11 -19.92 -15.92
N TYR A 464 -1.22 -19.93 -16.67
CA TYR A 464 -1.92 -21.14 -17.08
C TYR A 464 -1.47 -21.69 -18.46
N ASP A 465 -0.60 -20.95 -19.14
CA ASP A 465 -0.17 -21.14 -20.53
C ASP A 465 1.36 -21.26 -20.64
N VAL A 466 2.02 -21.71 -19.57
CA VAL A 466 3.48 -21.88 -19.51
C VAL A 466 3.88 -23.12 -20.30
N ASN A 467 4.90 -22.99 -21.16
CA ASN A 467 5.45 -24.15 -21.87
C ASN A 467 6.22 -25.07 -20.91
N LYS A 468 6.67 -26.23 -21.38
CA LYS A 468 7.26 -27.26 -20.52
C LYS A 468 8.76 -27.09 -20.27
N ASP A 469 9.45 -26.35 -21.13
CA ASP A 469 10.90 -26.42 -21.29
C ASP A 469 11.61 -25.06 -21.16
N SER A 470 10.91 -23.92 -21.10
CA SER A 470 11.60 -22.61 -21.03
C SER A 470 12.44 -22.45 -19.76
N ILE A 471 13.54 -21.72 -19.88
CA ILE A 471 14.50 -21.46 -18.81
C ILE A 471 14.53 -19.96 -18.53
N VAL A 472 14.52 -19.58 -17.26
CA VAL A 472 14.59 -18.21 -16.78
C VAL A 472 15.91 -18.01 -16.04
N TYR A 473 16.69 -17.02 -16.45
CA TYR A 473 17.82 -16.50 -15.68
C TYR A 473 17.39 -15.22 -14.95
N THR A 474 17.45 -15.24 -13.63
CA THR A 474 17.09 -14.12 -12.74
C THR A 474 17.84 -14.23 -11.42
N ASN A 475 17.62 -13.31 -10.48
CA ASN A 475 18.18 -13.45 -9.14
C ASN A 475 17.38 -14.49 -8.33
N VAL A 476 17.98 -15.65 -8.10
CA VAL A 476 17.36 -16.79 -7.40
C VAL A 476 16.96 -16.43 -5.98
N ASP A 477 17.81 -15.66 -5.27
CA ASP A 477 17.51 -15.21 -3.91
C ASP A 477 16.23 -14.38 -3.81
N SER A 478 15.89 -13.61 -4.86
CA SER A 478 14.62 -12.88 -4.91
C SER A 478 13.43 -13.82 -4.98
N ILE A 479 13.55 -14.93 -5.73
CA ILE A 479 12.49 -15.94 -5.87
C ILE A 479 12.30 -16.71 -4.56
N LEU A 480 13.41 -17.10 -3.91
CA LEU A 480 13.38 -17.80 -2.62
C LEU A 480 12.79 -16.92 -1.51
N ARG A 481 13.17 -15.63 -1.45
CA ARG A 481 12.56 -14.68 -0.51
C ARG A 481 11.07 -14.48 -0.81
N TYR A 482 10.68 -14.41 -2.08
CA TYR A 482 9.26 -14.29 -2.42
C TYR A 482 8.45 -15.52 -2.01
N ARG A 483 9.03 -16.72 -2.14
CA ARG A 483 8.43 -17.97 -1.65
C ARG A 483 8.19 -17.92 -0.15
N GLN A 484 9.20 -17.51 0.62
CA GLN A 484 9.09 -17.37 2.08
C GLN A 484 8.02 -16.34 2.50
N LEU A 485 7.92 -15.21 1.80
CA LEU A 485 6.81 -14.28 2.03
C LEU A 485 5.46 -14.90 1.71
N TRP A 486 5.35 -15.60 0.58
CA TRP A 486 4.09 -16.23 0.18
C TRP A 486 3.65 -17.31 1.16
N ASP A 487 4.56 -18.18 1.59
CA ASP A 487 4.29 -19.30 2.49
C ASP A 487 3.99 -18.84 3.92
N SER A 488 4.50 -17.68 4.33
CA SER A 488 4.19 -17.05 5.62
C SER A 488 2.93 -16.18 5.60
N ASP A 489 2.12 -16.25 4.53
CA ASP A 489 0.97 -15.36 4.32
C ASP A 489 1.31 -13.86 4.44
N PHE A 490 2.54 -13.51 4.05
CA PHE A 490 3.12 -12.17 4.16
C PHE A 490 3.20 -11.63 5.60
N LEU A 491 3.28 -12.52 6.59
CA LEU A 491 3.39 -12.18 8.01
C LEU A 491 4.85 -12.14 8.52
N ASP A 492 5.79 -12.71 7.77
CA ASP A 492 7.21 -12.72 8.17
C ASP A 492 7.88 -11.37 7.88
N ASN A 493 7.88 -10.51 8.89
CA ASN A 493 8.59 -9.23 8.85
C ASN A 493 10.11 -9.37 9.02
N SER A 494 10.64 -10.52 9.43
CA SER A 494 12.10 -10.70 9.62
C SER A 494 12.85 -10.83 8.30
N LEU A 495 12.14 -11.22 7.24
CA LEU A 495 12.70 -11.44 5.92
C LEU A 495 13.23 -10.13 5.32
N PRO A 496 14.47 -10.09 4.80
CA PRO A 496 15.05 -8.90 4.17
C PRO A 496 14.51 -8.70 2.75
N TRP A 497 13.25 -8.27 2.64
CA TRP A 497 12.63 -7.94 1.34
C TRP A 497 13.10 -6.58 0.82
N ILE A 498 13.79 -6.59 -0.31
CA ILE A 498 14.44 -5.44 -0.94
C ILE A 498 13.56 -4.90 -2.05
N SER A 499 13.01 -3.70 -1.83
CA SER A 499 12.24 -2.97 -2.84
C SER A 499 12.47 -1.47 -2.75
N SER A 500 11.95 -0.74 -3.75
CA SER A 500 12.02 0.71 -3.75
C SER A 500 11.28 1.34 -2.56
N SER A 501 10.26 0.67 -2.02
CA SER A 501 9.37 1.14 -0.95
C SER A 501 9.51 0.38 0.37
N THR A 502 10.55 -0.44 0.57
CA THR A 502 10.87 -1.05 1.89
C THR A 502 12.20 -0.54 2.46
N TYR A 503 12.39 -0.71 3.77
CA TYR A 503 13.66 -0.51 4.46
C TYR A 503 13.78 -1.49 5.65
N ARG A 504 15.01 -1.73 6.13
CA ARG A 504 15.25 -2.62 7.27
C ARG A 504 15.58 -1.84 8.53
N LYS A 505 15.07 -2.27 9.68
CA LYS A 505 15.37 -1.72 11.01
C LYS A 505 15.16 -2.80 12.06
N ASN A 506 16.14 -2.99 12.96
CA ASN A 506 16.11 -4.01 14.02
C ASN A 506 15.80 -5.42 13.45
N ASP A 507 16.46 -5.79 12.35
CA ASP A 507 16.26 -7.04 11.61
C ASP A 507 14.88 -7.28 11.00
N GLU A 508 13.94 -6.36 11.20
CA GLU A 508 12.62 -6.36 10.58
C GLU A 508 12.59 -5.48 9.32
N THR A 509 11.76 -5.87 8.35
CA THR A 509 11.42 -5.09 7.16
C THR A 509 10.18 -4.25 7.42
N HIS A 510 10.27 -2.99 7.00
CA HIS A 510 9.23 -1.98 7.18
C HIS A 510 8.91 -1.31 5.84
N GLY A 511 7.69 -0.82 5.70
CA GLY A 511 7.29 0.02 4.58
C GLY A 511 7.84 1.43 4.71
N LYS A 512 8.45 1.94 3.63
CA LYS A 512 8.62 3.40 3.46
C LYS A 512 7.22 4.00 3.34
N ASP A 513 7.08 5.25 3.76
CA ASP A 513 5.77 5.91 3.80
C ASP A 513 5.09 5.95 2.43
N THR A 514 4.12 5.07 2.23
CA THR A 514 3.23 5.08 1.08
C THR A 514 1.97 5.88 1.38
N PHE A 515 1.18 6.19 0.36
CA PHE A 515 -0.04 7.00 0.46
C PHE A 515 -1.07 6.45 1.48
N ASN A 516 -1.03 5.14 1.77
CA ASN A 516 -1.88 4.43 2.72
C ASN A 516 -1.18 4.14 4.07
N HIS A 517 -0.12 4.90 4.41
CA HIS A 517 0.50 4.79 5.73
C HIS A 517 -0.39 5.45 6.80
N PRO A 518 -0.67 4.81 7.95
CA PRO A 518 -1.66 5.30 8.93
C PRO A 518 -1.33 6.68 9.50
N ARG A 519 -0.05 7.07 9.55
CA ARG A 519 0.38 8.45 9.91
C ARG A 519 -0.28 9.57 9.11
N LEU A 520 -0.70 9.25 7.88
CA LEU A 520 -1.32 10.22 6.99
C LEU A 520 -2.79 10.43 7.33
N PHE A 521 -3.42 9.53 8.09
CA PHE A 521 -4.87 9.53 8.34
C PHE A 521 -5.25 9.68 9.81
N ILE A 522 -4.36 9.27 10.73
CA ILE A 522 -4.67 9.18 12.16
C ILE A 522 -4.00 10.33 12.90
N THR A 523 -4.80 11.24 13.45
CA THR A 523 -4.35 12.44 14.19
C THR A 523 -3.48 12.10 15.40
N ASN A 524 -3.78 10.97 16.07
CA ASN A 524 -3.00 10.45 17.21
C ASN A 524 -1.91 9.45 16.80
N TYR A 525 -1.52 9.41 15.52
CA TYR A 525 -0.45 8.54 15.08
C TYR A 525 0.86 8.90 15.79
N ILE A 526 1.45 7.92 16.46
CA ILE A 526 2.73 8.10 17.11
C ILE A 526 3.82 7.65 16.13
N ASP A 527 4.40 8.61 15.40
CA ASP A 527 5.57 8.33 14.57
C ASP A 527 6.82 8.19 15.44
N ASN A 528 7.08 6.97 15.87
CA ASN A 528 8.28 6.60 16.63
C ASN A 528 9.60 6.85 15.86
N ARG A 529 9.57 7.37 14.61
CA ARG A 529 10.74 7.82 13.86
C ARG A 529 11.07 9.29 14.12
N LYS A 530 10.06 10.14 14.34
CA LYS A 530 10.26 11.56 14.61
C LYS A 530 10.56 11.78 16.09
N GLU A 531 11.58 12.58 16.36
CA GLU A 531 11.83 13.05 17.72
C GLU A 531 10.77 14.09 18.09
N ARG A 532 10.32 14.05 19.34
CA ARG A 532 9.39 15.01 19.93
C ARG A 532 10.07 15.73 21.06
N TYR A 533 9.53 16.88 21.46
CA TYR A 533 10.04 17.64 22.58
C TYR A 533 8.95 18.21 23.48
N ILE A 534 9.29 18.38 24.76
CA ILE A 534 8.52 19.14 25.75
C ILE A 534 9.42 20.24 26.27
N ILE A 535 8.86 21.44 26.43
CA ILE A 535 9.57 22.60 26.98
C ILE A 535 9.15 22.78 28.43
N PHE A 536 10.12 22.93 29.31
CA PHE A 536 9.92 23.26 30.72
C PHE A 536 10.67 24.54 31.08
N THR A 537 10.13 25.34 32.00
CA THR A 537 10.79 26.54 32.55
C THR A 537 11.56 26.23 33.82
N ASP A 538 11.10 25.26 34.62
CA ASP A 538 11.83 24.74 35.77
C ASP A 538 12.29 23.29 35.52
N PHE A 539 13.48 22.98 35.99
CA PHE A 539 14.02 21.62 35.99
C PHE A 539 13.26 20.70 36.96
N SER A 540 12.72 21.24 38.05
CA SER A 540 11.99 20.47 39.07
C SER A 540 10.76 19.75 38.47
N ASP A 541 10.02 20.44 37.61
CA ASP A 541 8.85 19.92 36.88
C ASP A 541 9.18 18.69 36.02
N ILE A 542 10.39 18.67 35.44
CA ILE A 542 10.85 17.56 34.59
C ILE A 542 11.04 16.29 35.40
N VAL A 543 11.53 16.43 36.64
CA VAL A 543 11.88 15.30 37.50
C VAL A 543 10.64 14.75 38.20
N ALA A 544 9.74 15.63 38.66
CA ALA A 544 8.53 15.25 39.39
C ALA A 544 7.68 14.24 38.60
N ASP A 545 7.58 14.45 37.28
CA ASP A 545 6.69 13.70 36.41
C ASP A 545 7.41 13.02 35.24
N PHE A 546 8.72 12.77 35.36
CA PHE A 546 9.59 12.29 34.28
C PHE A 546 8.97 11.14 33.48
N HIS A 547 8.60 10.04 34.13
CA HIS A 547 8.01 8.87 33.47
C HIS A 547 6.60 9.14 32.91
N SER A 548 5.86 10.08 33.49
CA SER A 548 4.49 10.41 33.06
C SER A 548 4.45 11.05 31.68
N HIS A 549 5.57 11.63 31.21
CA HIS A 549 5.72 12.26 29.90
C HIS A 549 5.96 11.25 28.76
N PHE A 550 6.28 10.00 29.09
CA PHE A 550 6.58 8.95 28.10
C PHE A 550 5.38 8.04 27.87
N ILE A 551 5.34 7.42 26.71
CA ILE A 551 4.37 6.38 26.37
C ILE A 551 4.54 5.23 27.38
N PRO A 552 3.45 4.66 27.94
CA PRO A 552 3.56 3.54 28.87
C PRO A 552 4.45 2.41 28.32
N ASN A 553 5.32 1.87 29.16
CA ASN A 553 6.29 0.80 28.82
C ASN A 553 7.33 1.13 27.74
N SER A 554 7.45 2.39 27.29
CA SER A 554 8.44 2.80 26.28
C SER A 554 9.84 3.08 26.84
N LEU A 555 9.93 3.26 28.17
CA LEU A 555 11.18 3.35 28.91
C LEU A 555 11.35 2.07 29.74
N PRO A 556 12.51 1.40 29.67
CA PRO A 556 12.86 0.37 30.64
C PRO A 556 12.77 0.90 32.08
N ASN A 557 12.34 0.05 33.02
CA ASN A 557 12.14 0.44 34.44
C ASN A 557 13.41 0.96 35.13
N ASN A 558 14.59 0.69 34.58
CA ASN A 558 15.88 1.12 35.10
C ASN A 558 16.37 2.48 34.55
N VAL A 559 15.61 3.12 33.64
CA VAL A 559 15.99 4.44 33.10
C VAL A 559 15.79 5.50 34.16
N ARG A 560 16.90 6.13 34.59
CA ARG A 560 16.87 7.26 35.52
C ARG A 560 16.52 8.55 34.79
N GLY A 561 15.71 9.39 35.44
CA GLY A 561 15.40 10.74 34.98
C GLY A 561 16.63 11.65 34.87
N PRO A 562 16.49 12.82 34.23
CA PRO A 562 17.60 13.73 33.99
C PRO A 562 18.21 14.20 35.30
N LYS A 563 19.53 14.43 35.30
CA LYS A 563 20.21 15.13 36.39
C LYS A 563 20.44 16.59 36.01
N LYS A 564 20.18 17.51 36.95
CA LYS A 564 20.40 18.94 36.73
C LYS A 564 21.89 19.16 36.50
N ARG A 565 22.23 19.83 35.39
CA ARG A 565 23.62 20.23 35.12
C ARG A 565 24.02 21.35 36.08
N LYS A 566 25.31 21.65 36.14
CA LYS A 566 25.78 22.87 36.82
C LYS A 566 25.90 24.00 35.77
N PRO A 567 25.54 25.23 36.12
CA PRO A 567 25.80 26.37 35.25
C PRO A 567 27.31 26.61 35.11
N ILE A 568 27.70 27.40 34.11
CA ILE A 568 29.08 27.84 33.90
C ILE A 568 29.52 28.68 35.11
N THR A 569 30.60 28.25 35.78
CA THR A 569 31.11 28.89 36.99
C THR A 569 32.38 29.69 36.77
N SER A 570 32.97 29.67 35.57
CA SER A 570 34.21 30.39 35.29
C SER A 570 33.98 31.90 35.29
N ASP A 571 34.70 32.63 36.14
CA ASP A 571 34.65 34.09 36.24
C ASP A 571 35.16 34.80 34.98
N LEU A 572 35.90 34.08 34.13
CA LEU A 572 36.43 34.58 32.86
C LEU A 572 35.44 34.40 31.69
N SER A 573 34.29 33.76 31.93
CA SER A 573 33.27 33.55 30.90
C SER A 573 32.23 34.68 30.90
N LEU A 574 31.99 35.25 29.72
CA LEU A 574 30.86 36.17 29.48
C LEU A 574 29.49 35.52 29.75
N HIS A 575 29.45 34.19 29.86
CA HIS A 575 28.24 33.40 30.12
C HIS A 575 28.24 32.79 31.54
N LYS A 576 28.92 33.41 32.50
CA LYS A 576 28.83 32.97 33.91
C LYS A 576 27.37 32.90 34.35
N GLY A 577 27.00 31.77 34.96
CA GLY A 577 25.63 31.49 35.41
C GLY A 577 24.74 30.83 34.35
N PHE A 578 25.08 30.88 33.06
CA PHE A 578 24.30 30.20 32.02
C PHE A 578 24.57 28.70 32.01
N TYR A 579 23.63 27.93 31.45
CA TYR A 579 23.79 26.52 31.15
C TYR A 579 24.19 26.35 29.69
N ASP A 580 25.21 25.53 29.44
CA ASP A 580 25.61 25.15 28.09
C ASP A 580 25.20 23.71 27.75
N ALA A 581 25.27 23.42 26.45
CA ALA A 581 25.11 22.07 25.96
C ALA A 581 26.01 21.76 24.78
N ALA A 582 26.50 20.51 24.75
CA ALA A 582 27.16 19.94 23.59
C ALA A 582 26.13 19.37 22.60
N ILE A 583 26.13 19.93 21.39
CA ILE A 583 25.22 19.58 20.29
C ILE A 583 26.08 19.48 19.02
N LYS A 584 26.04 18.32 18.33
CA LYS A 584 26.87 18.07 17.13
C LYS A 584 28.35 18.41 17.34
N LYS A 585 28.89 18.10 18.54
CA LYS A 585 30.25 18.40 19.01
C LYS A 585 30.57 19.89 19.24
N ILE A 586 29.56 20.77 19.18
CA ILE A 586 29.69 22.20 19.53
C ILE A 586 29.10 22.41 20.92
N THR A 587 29.91 22.92 21.85
CA THR A 587 29.47 23.28 23.20
C THR A 587 29.35 24.78 23.31
N LYS A 588 28.14 25.28 23.58
CA LYS A 588 27.87 26.70 23.82
C LYS A 588 26.55 26.91 24.57
N VAL A 589 26.26 28.16 24.93
CA VAL A 589 24.92 28.61 25.30
C VAL A 589 24.08 28.69 24.02
N TRP A 590 22.89 28.11 24.06
CA TRP A 590 22.04 27.96 22.89
C TRP A 590 20.81 28.85 22.98
N SER A 591 20.45 29.52 21.87
CA SER A 591 19.16 30.18 21.75
C SER A 591 18.06 29.20 21.31
N GLU A 592 16.80 29.55 21.60
CA GLU A 592 15.63 28.79 21.17
C GLU A 592 15.51 28.70 19.63
N ASN A 593 15.89 29.76 18.91
CA ASN A 593 15.89 29.76 17.44
C ASN A 593 16.95 28.82 16.86
N GLU A 594 18.06 28.61 17.56
CA GLU A 594 19.05 27.61 17.17
C GLU A 594 18.63 26.19 17.57
N MET A 595 17.70 26.04 18.52
CA MET A 595 17.14 24.75 18.92
C MET A 595 16.14 24.16 17.90
N LYS A 596 15.35 25.00 17.24
CA LYS A 596 14.23 24.55 16.37
C LYS A 596 14.65 23.91 15.02
N PRO A 597 15.60 24.44 14.23
CA PRO A 597 15.88 23.96 12.86
C PRO A 597 16.99 22.89 12.75
N SER A 598 17.63 22.53 13.87
CA SER A 598 18.68 21.53 13.86
C SER A 598 18.06 20.14 13.81
N THR A 599 18.20 19.41 12.70
CA THR A 599 17.92 17.96 12.66
C THR A 599 18.76 17.27 13.75
N TRP A 600 18.13 16.95 14.88
CA TRP A 600 18.79 16.43 16.06
C TRP A 600 19.20 14.97 15.80
N VAL A 601 20.51 14.76 15.70
CA VAL A 601 21.11 13.42 15.68
C VAL A 601 21.44 13.09 17.12
N GLY A 602 20.79 12.11 17.75
CA GLY A 602 21.33 11.64 19.02
C GLY A 602 20.50 10.75 19.95
N VAL A 603 19.25 10.44 19.66
CA VAL A 603 18.47 9.47 20.46
C VAL A 603 18.64 8.03 19.91
N THR A 604 19.76 7.73 19.24
CA THR A 604 20.00 6.37 18.69
C THR A 604 20.32 5.37 19.79
N ASN A 605 20.99 5.80 20.88
CA ASN A 605 21.41 4.92 21.99
C ASN A 605 20.88 5.36 23.37
N ASN A 606 20.40 6.60 23.51
CA ASN A 606 19.84 7.11 24.77
C ASN A 606 18.33 7.24 24.63
N HIS A 607 17.57 6.91 25.67
CA HIS A 607 16.10 6.97 25.62
C HIS A 607 15.53 8.40 25.54
N TYR A 608 16.31 9.40 25.98
CA TYR A 608 15.96 10.82 25.91
C TYR A 608 17.22 11.70 25.91
N ARG A 609 17.05 12.97 25.56
CA ARG A 609 18.02 14.05 25.72
C ARG A 609 17.37 15.20 26.46
N LEU A 610 18.17 15.94 27.22
CA LEU A 610 17.74 17.18 27.86
C LEU A 610 18.72 18.29 27.51
N TYR A 611 18.21 19.38 26.93
CA TYR A 611 19.01 20.53 26.51
C TYR A 611 18.51 21.82 27.18
N PRO A 612 19.39 22.56 27.87
CA PRO A 612 19.12 23.95 28.22
C PRO A 612 19.23 24.85 26.99
N CYS A 613 18.32 25.79 26.85
CA CYS A 613 18.42 26.88 25.89
C CYS A 613 17.74 28.14 26.43
N TYR A 614 17.95 29.27 25.77
CA TYR A 614 17.49 30.58 26.24
C TYR A 614 16.64 31.26 25.17
N THR A 615 15.62 31.97 25.61
CA THR A 615 14.87 32.85 24.69
C THR A 615 15.72 34.07 24.32
N ASP A 616 16.51 34.58 25.28
CA ASP A 616 17.57 35.56 25.10
C ASP A 616 18.87 35.05 25.73
N ILE A 617 19.90 34.85 24.92
CA ILE A 617 21.21 34.36 25.36
C ILE A 617 21.98 35.35 26.24
N ASN A 618 21.45 36.56 26.43
CA ASN A 618 21.98 37.58 27.34
C ASN A 618 21.21 37.68 28.66
N ASP A 619 20.09 36.96 28.82
CA ASP A 619 19.31 36.94 30.07
C ASP A 619 19.17 35.51 30.62
N ILE A 620 19.84 35.26 31.74
CA ILE A 620 19.84 33.98 32.45
C ILE A 620 18.44 33.53 32.89
N ASN A 621 17.50 34.47 33.08
CA ASN A 621 16.14 34.18 33.52
C ASN A 621 15.26 33.62 32.39
N THR A 622 15.73 33.67 31.15
CA THR A 622 14.97 33.15 30.00
C THR A 622 15.25 31.67 29.70
N LEU A 623 15.84 30.95 30.66
CA LEU A 623 16.18 29.54 30.56
C LEU A 623 14.93 28.69 30.31
N LYS A 624 15.06 27.79 29.35
CA LYS A 624 14.11 26.72 29.02
C LYS A 624 14.85 25.39 28.94
N TRP A 625 14.17 24.32 29.27
CA TRP A 625 14.66 22.95 29.19
C TRP A 625 13.86 22.18 28.16
N TYR A 626 14.55 21.70 27.13
CA TYR A 626 13.97 20.88 26.07
C TYR A 626 14.23 19.41 26.36
N LEU A 627 13.18 18.69 26.78
CA LEU A 627 13.21 17.23 26.90
C LEU A 627 12.86 16.63 25.55
N ILE A 628 13.80 15.93 24.92
CA ILE A 628 13.66 15.38 23.57
C ILE A 628 13.67 13.85 23.62
N SER A 629 12.68 13.21 23.03
CA SER A 629 12.66 11.75 22.83
C SER A 629 11.65 11.34 21.75
N LYS A 630 11.86 10.17 21.14
CA LYS A 630 10.90 9.53 20.21
C LYS A 630 9.70 8.91 20.94
N ASN A 631 9.81 8.75 22.26
CA ASN A 631 8.85 8.02 23.08
C ASN A 631 7.96 8.95 23.94
N LEU A 632 7.99 10.26 23.69
CA LEU A 632 7.13 11.20 24.41
C LEU A 632 5.67 11.09 23.96
N LYS A 633 4.77 11.24 24.94
CA LYS A 633 3.33 11.26 24.74
C LYS A 633 2.90 12.38 23.78
N PRO A 634 2.15 12.07 22.69
CA PRO A 634 1.69 13.07 21.73
C PRO A 634 0.98 14.25 22.39
N GLU A 635 0.10 13.96 23.34
CA GLU A 635 -0.75 14.93 24.02
C GLU A 635 0.04 15.89 24.93
N LYS A 636 1.30 15.58 25.25
CA LYS A 636 2.18 16.41 26.10
C LYS A 636 3.36 17.01 25.34
N SER A 637 3.53 16.74 24.05
CA SER A 637 4.76 17.07 23.31
C SER A 637 4.52 17.63 21.91
N MET A 638 5.50 18.38 21.41
CA MET A 638 5.53 18.92 20.05
C MET A 638 6.45 18.06 19.18
N ALA A 639 6.11 17.88 17.90
CA ALA A 639 6.99 17.23 16.94
C ALA A 639 7.95 18.26 16.32
N PHE A 640 9.18 17.84 15.99
CA PHE A 640 10.01 18.63 15.08
C PHE A 640 9.44 18.52 13.65
N ASP A 641 9.29 19.66 12.98
CA ASP A 641 8.79 19.75 11.60
C ASP A 641 9.69 19.00 10.61
#